data_AF-A0AAW1WSE4-F1
#
_entry.id   AF-A0AAW1WSE4-F1
#
_cell.length_a   1.000
_cell.length_b   1.000
_cell.length_c   1.000
_cell.angle_alpha   90.00
_cell.angle_beta   90.00
_cell.angle_gamma   90.00
#
_symmetry.space_group_name_H-M   'P 1'
#
loop_
_entity.id
_entity.type
_entity.pdbx_description
1 polymer ?
#
loop_
_entity_poly.entity_id
_entity_poly.type
_entity_poly.pdbx_seq_one_letter_code
_entity_poly.pdbx_strand_id
1 'polypeptide(L)'
;MIKHRWRELAKSFGNHVDPDKTEQLKRTKTDIENNVTRIFKLIKNEDQGKKDGNQKDSKNESELVGLIENFYQQYQSLYALYDHLIGESGRIVRSRKVRTGSPLSPSSSGSDSEYFSSDDIDNSNVNHEHQKMAADGAKHDLETENFGVIGLKHISVSRSSSEEKDAINSEYLAALRKSEIANEVDERVKELSALVEAHELHGTQSSNRVKELEGQLAGFKTDLESLCSEKRDLEAWKEGIVAEAKQVGDKNMGLHARISELELLLKDKNDEISDLLKKLENENSSTSKVAYLMAQTSNLQLEVESLRAQKGELEERKNESSSQVKGLTDKVNTMKQELETLRWQRAEAAVQMDRKNKEISQDRRQIETLKEELTRKNVTEKQMSEERQRFLKQVKDMELELDSLRSQKKNLEKQKRNKMHEADKLRRESEGLRAKIVELETTLSERGQSVSALRKQCEEGKNEASAQLMAVTTQVSDLKQELDSLQRQKSQLELQVETENKECLKRLTEMENETNKKMLEERKCFLDQMNDMKWEVDSLHNLKADLEKQIITKTSDAEKLRHENEGLHARISELEKALTEIRDEVETLGREYEDGNNEAAIKLTELTTQVSDLKQELDTLQAKKSQLEMQIETENKEYKERQMEMEGKITDQERVIQEQEDTIKKITKECNKAKMWFPGSKLNLQLAERKMEELAEKHRVQFKDNVRLLYQRIRVAEQIHNDTKDNYRKMKEEYDKETRELRDKLAFYENPLRKMKEISETAKRTLNRLDRVTLRFEKEHNNFLNNISRMSDEVQVAKTWVTGATNEIKRLKHHADCLAAQLDEKEEQESLLREKVWKIEATASKEAGEKLNLMKNVSQLEKQVAKLERTIKDKDEDLLSLGEDKREVIRQLCILIDYHRSRYDDLKEVILNRSATKSSTVN
;
A
#
# COMPACT_ATOMS: atom_id res chain seq x y z
N MET A 1 2.04 -38.37 -7.61
CA MET A 1 2.10 -38.34 -9.10
C MET A 1 2.83 -39.53 -9.76
N ILE A 2 3.34 -40.55 -9.05
CA ILE A 2 4.25 -41.56 -9.65
C ILE A 2 3.50 -42.73 -10.35
N LYS A 3 2.25 -43.04 -9.96
CA LYS A 3 1.45 -44.15 -10.53
C LYS A 3 1.05 -43.99 -12.01
N HIS A 4 1.17 -42.80 -12.61
CA HIS A 4 0.84 -42.58 -14.02
C HIS A 4 2.01 -42.90 -14.97
N ARG A 5 3.25 -42.50 -14.64
CA ARG A 5 4.43 -42.75 -15.50
C ARG A 5 4.71 -44.23 -15.76
N TRP A 6 4.54 -45.09 -14.75
CA TRP A 6 4.66 -46.55 -14.93
C TRP A 6 3.57 -47.13 -15.84
N ARG A 7 2.37 -46.53 -15.87
CA ARG A 7 1.25 -46.97 -16.70
C ARG A 7 1.41 -46.55 -18.18
N GLU A 8 2.19 -45.50 -18.46
CA GLU A 8 2.54 -45.10 -19.82
C GLU A 8 3.70 -45.93 -20.38
N LEU A 9 4.74 -46.22 -19.59
CA LEU A 9 5.81 -47.13 -19.99
C LEU A 9 5.28 -48.55 -20.29
N ALA A 10 4.36 -49.07 -19.48
CA ALA A 10 3.73 -50.37 -19.76
C ALA A 10 2.94 -50.39 -21.09
N LYS A 11 2.45 -49.24 -21.57
CA LYS A 11 1.75 -49.14 -22.86
C LYS A 11 2.70 -49.12 -24.06
N SER A 12 3.95 -48.68 -23.92
CA SER A 12 4.90 -48.63 -25.05
C SER A 12 5.53 -49.99 -25.37
N PHE A 13 5.57 -50.93 -24.41
CA PHE A 13 6.07 -52.29 -24.62
C PHE A 13 4.99 -53.31 -25.03
N GLY A 14 3.70 -52.99 -24.90
CA GLY A 14 2.59 -53.93 -25.09
C GLY A 14 2.40 -54.48 -26.51
N ASN A 15 3.05 -53.91 -27.53
CA ASN A 15 2.80 -54.23 -28.94
C ASN A 15 3.87 -55.10 -29.60
N HIS A 16 4.93 -55.50 -28.87
CA HIS A 16 6.07 -56.27 -29.43
C HIS A 16 6.48 -57.47 -28.57
N VAL A 17 5.60 -57.97 -27.70
CA VAL A 17 5.79 -59.25 -27.03
C VAL A 17 4.87 -60.28 -27.69
N ASP A 18 5.48 -61.35 -28.17
CA ASP A 18 4.80 -62.52 -28.74
C ASP A 18 3.78 -63.11 -27.74
N PRO A 19 2.47 -63.15 -28.06
CA PRO A 19 1.43 -63.61 -27.16
C PRO A 19 1.72 -64.98 -26.53
N ASP A 20 2.26 -65.91 -27.32
CA ASP A 20 2.57 -67.28 -26.88
C ASP A 20 3.71 -67.31 -25.87
N LYS A 21 4.71 -66.42 -25.99
CA LYS A 21 5.78 -66.28 -24.98
C LYS A 21 5.26 -65.72 -23.66
N THR A 22 4.27 -64.81 -23.69
CA THR A 22 3.58 -64.33 -22.47
C THR A 22 2.68 -65.39 -21.83
N GLU A 23 2.03 -66.26 -22.61
CA GLU A 23 1.31 -67.44 -22.11
C GLU A 23 2.28 -68.43 -21.46
N GLN A 24 3.40 -68.76 -22.11
CA GLN A 24 4.44 -69.63 -21.55
C GLN A 24 5.00 -69.08 -20.23
N LEU A 25 5.32 -67.77 -20.16
CA LEU A 25 5.81 -67.15 -18.90
C LEU A 25 4.79 -67.21 -17.75
N LYS A 26 3.47 -67.18 -18.04
CA LYS A 26 2.45 -67.37 -17.01
C LYS A 26 2.42 -68.80 -16.51
N ARG A 27 2.48 -69.79 -17.41
CA ARG A 27 2.48 -71.22 -17.07
C ARG A 27 3.72 -71.57 -16.23
N THR A 28 4.92 -71.20 -16.68
CA THR A 28 6.15 -71.42 -15.91
C THR A 28 6.14 -70.72 -14.56
N LYS A 29 5.59 -69.50 -14.48
CA LYS A 29 5.42 -68.81 -13.18
C LYS A 29 4.51 -69.60 -12.23
N THR A 30 3.36 -70.09 -12.69
CA THR A 30 2.43 -70.88 -11.86
C THR A 30 3.02 -72.23 -11.45
N ASP A 31 3.78 -72.88 -12.32
CA ASP A 31 4.51 -74.12 -12.00
C ASP A 31 5.61 -73.88 -10.95
N ILE A 32 6.36 -72.78 -11.06
CA ILE A 32 7.34 -72.34 -10.06
C ILE A 32 6.66 -72.06 -8.71
N GLU A 33 5.54 -71.32 -8.68
CA GLU A 33 4.80 -71.03 -7.44
C GLU A 33 4.25 -72.31 -6.77
N ASN A 34 3.80 -73.28 -7.56
CA ASN A 34 3.39 -74.61 -7.07
C ASN A 34 4.57 -75.43 -6.51
N ASN A 35 5.71 -75.45 -7.20
CA ASN A 35 6.92 -76.15 -6.76
C ASN A 35 7.49 -75.54 -5.47
N VAL A 36 7.58 -74.21 -5.37
CA VAL A 36 7.99 -73.51 -4.14
C VAL A 36 7.05 -73.83 -2.98
N THR A 37 5.74 -73.90 -3.23
CA THR A 37 4.74 -74.29 -2.21
C THR A 37 4.91 -75.75 -1.75
N ARG A 38 5.38 -76.64 -2.64
CA ARG A 38 5.67 -78.05 -2.33
C ARG A 38 6.97 -78.21 -1.55
N ILE A 39 8.03 -77.49 -1.92
CA ILE A 39 9.30 -77.37 -1.17
C ILE A 39 9.01 -76.87 0.26
N PHE A 40 8.23 -75.80 0.41
CA PHE A 40 7.84 -75.27 1.73
C PHE A 40 7.07 -76.28 2.59
N LYS A 41 6.29 -77.19 1.99
CA LYS A 41 5.60 -78.27 2.73
C LYS A 41 6.53 -79.39 3.16
N LEU A 42 7.52 -79.76 2.34
CA LEU A 42 8.51 -80.77 2.69
C LEU A 42 9.38 -80.29 3.87
N ILE A 43 9.97 -79.09 3.76
CA ILE A 43 10.79 -78.47 4.82
C ILE A 43 9.99 -78.32 6.12
N LYS A 44 8.72 -77.89 6.06
CA LYS A 44 7.88 -77.66 7.25
C LYS A 44 7.43 -78.96 7.95
N ASN A 45 7.49 -80.10 7.26
CA ASN A 45 7.18 -81.41 7.86
C ASN A 45 8.41 -82.05 8.55
N GLU A 46 9.61 -81.58 8.25
CA GLU A 46 10.88 -82.09 8.76
C GLU A 46 11.10 -81.72 10.25
N ASP A 47 10.67 -80.52 10.65
CA ASP A 47 10.79 -79.99 12.02
C ASP A 47 9.95 -80.71 13.10
N GLN A 48 9.03 -81.61 12.72
CA GLN A 48 8.16 -82.32 13.69
C GLN A 48 8.57 -83.79 13.95
N GLY A 49 9.66 -84.27 13.35
CA GLY A 49 10.02 -85.70 13.27
C GLY A 49 11.02 -86.27 14.27
N LYS A 50 11.29 -85.65 15.43
CA LYS A 50 12.30 -86.19 16.39
C LYS A 50 11.75 -87.27 17.33
N LYS A 51 11.49 -88.48 16.80
CA LYS A 51 11.57 -89.76 17.54
C LYS A 51 11.46 -90.97 16.60
N ASP A 52 12.19 -92.02 16.99
CA ASP A 52 12.37 -93.32 16.33
C ASP A 52 13.04 -93.30 14.96
N GLY A 53 14.12 -94.08 14.85
CA GLY A 53 14.99 -94.11 13.68
C GLY A 53 14.68 -95.24 12.69
N ASN A 54 15.50 -95.27 11.64
CA ASN A 54 15.53 -96.17 10.49
C ASN A 54 14.54 -95.88 9.34
N GLN A 55 15.16 -95.41 8.25
CA GLN A 55 14.95 -95.90 6.89
C GLN A 55 13.70 -95.38 6.14
N LYS A 56 13.43 -94.07 6.23
CA LYS A 56 12.49 -93.41 5.31
C LYS A 56 12.90 -92.02 4.79
N ASP A 57 13.96 -91.43 5.32
CA ASP A 57 14.26 -90.00 5.12
C ASP A 57 14.87 -89.67 3.74
N SER A 58 15.72 -90.55 3.21
CA SER A 58 16.40 -90.34 1.91
C SER A 58 15.46 -90.15 0.72
N LYS A 59 14.20 -90.60 0.81
CA LYS A 59 13.21 -90.39 -0.25
C LYS A 59 12.63 -88.98 -0.26
N ASN A 60 12.38 -88.39 0.92
CA ASN A 60 11.91 -87.01 1.02
C ASN A 60 13.05 -86.04 0.69
N GLU A 61 14.27 -86.36 1.12
CA GLU A 61 15.47 -85.56 0.84
C GLU A 61 15.80 -85.57 -0.67
N SER A 62 15.69 -86.71 -1.35
CA SER A 62 15.83 -86.77 -2.82
C SER A 62 14.69 -86.09 -3.58
N GLU A 63 13.44 -86.15 -3.10
CA GLU A 63 12.32 -85.39 -3.71
C GLU A 63 12.49 -83.87 -3.51
N LEU A 64 13.05 -83.44 -2.37
CA LEU A 64 13.39 -82.04 -2.09
C LEU A 64 14.55 -81.54 -2.98
N VAL A 65 15.64 -82.30 -3.09
CA VAL A 65 16.79 -81.98 -3.96
C VAL A 65 16.34 -81.91 -5.42
N GLY A 66 15.56 -82.88 -5.90
CA GLY A 66 15.04 -82.87 -7.28
C GLY A 66 14.10 -81.68 -7.57
N LEU A 67 13.32 -81.22 -6.59
CA LEU A 67 12.50 -80.00 -6.73
C LEU A 67 13.36 -78.73 -6.74
N ILE A 68 14.46 -78.69 -6.00
CA ILE A 68 15.41 -77.56 -5.98
C ILE A 68 16.19 -77.49 -7.30
N GLU A 69 16.66 -78.62 -7.84
CA GLU A 69 17.32 -78.68 -9.14
C GLU A 69 16.37 -78.29 -10.28
N ASN A 70 15.10 -78.73 -10.23
CA ASN A 70 14.08 -78.34 -11.20
C ASN A 70 13.83 -76.81 -11.17
N PHE A 71 13.71 -76.23 -9.96
CA PHE A 71 13.59 -74.78 -9.78
C PHE A 71 14.83 -74.03 -10.34
N TYR A 72 16.04 -74.55 -10.12
CA TYR A 72 17.27 -73.95 -10.62
C TYR A 72 17.37 -74.00 -12.16
N GLN A 73 16.98 -75.13 -12.79
CA GLN A 73 16.92 -75.26 -14.24
C GLN A 73 15.87 -74.33 -14.87
N GLN A 74 14.69 -74.19 -14.24
CA GLN A 74 13.66 -73.24 -14.66
C GLN A 74 14.12 -71.78 -14.51
N TYR A 75 14.85 -71.46 -13.42
CA TYR A 75 15.45 -70.14 -13.21
C TYR A 75 16.50 -69.80 -14.27
N GLN A 76 17.43 -70.72 -14.58
CA GLN A 76 18.41 -70.50 -15.65
C GLN A 76 17.75 -70.34 -17.03
N SER A 77 16.71 -71.13 -17.32
CA SER A 77 15.95 -71.01 -18.58
C SER A 77 15.27 -69.64 -18.71
N LEU A 78 14.72 -69.11 -17.61
CA LEU A 78 14.13 -67.78 -17.56
C LEU A 78 15.18 -66.67 -17.72
N TYR A 79 16.37 -66.86 -17.13
CA TYR A 79 17.49 -65.92 -17.25
C TYR A 79 18.02 -65.85 -18.69
N ALA A 80 18.19 -67.00 -19.36
CA ALA A 80 18.55 -67.05 -20.78
C ALA A 80 17.51 -66.38 -21.69
N LEU A 81 16.22 -66.50 -21.36
CA LEU A 81 15.12 -65.80 -22.05
C LEU A 81 15.18 -64.28 -21.83
N TYR A 82 15.56 -63.83 -20.63
CA TYR A 82 15.75 -62.42 -20.30
C TYR A 82 16.96 -61.81 -21.02
N ASP A 83 18.10 -62.52 -21.05
CA ASP A 83 19.29 -62.12 -21.80
C ASP A 83 19.03 -62.06 -23.31
N HIS A 84 18.21 -62.98 -23.84
CA HIS A 84 17.77 -62.91 -25.24
C HIS A 84 16.92 -61.66 -25.51
N LEU A 85 16.03 -61.28 -24.58
CA LEU A 85 15.18 -60.09 -24.68
C LEU A 85 15.99 -58.78 -24.57
N ILE A 86 17.04 -58.77 -23.73
CA ILE A 86 18.04 -57.69 -23.65
C ILE A 86 18.85 -57.61 -24.96
N GLY A 87 19.26 -58.76 -25.51
CA GLY A 87 19.93 -58.83 -26.81
C GLY A 87 19.08 -58.30 -27.95
N GLU A 88 17.79 -58.62 -28.01
CA GLU A 88 16.86 -58.12 -29.02
C GLU A 88 16.57 -56.63 -28.89
N SER A 89 16.30 -56.14 -27.67
CA SER A 89 16.11 -54.70 -27.44
C SER A 89 17.38 -53.88 -27.76
N GLY A 90 18.57 -54.44 -27.49
CA GLY A 90 19.86 -53.87 -27.91
C GLY A 90 20.09 -53.83 -29.43
N ARG A 91 19.46 -54.73 -30.19
CA ARG A 91 19.44 -54.68 -31.67
C ARG A 91 18.48 -53.62 -32.20
N ILE A 92 17.27 -53.52 -31.64
CA ILE A 92 16.24 -52.56 -32.08
C ILE A 92 16.68 -51.10 -31.92
N VAL A 93 17.43 -50.77 -30.86
CA VAL A 93 17.96 -49.42 -30.62
C VAL A 93 19.02 -49.01 -31.65
N ARG A 94 19.74 -49.96 -32.27
CA ARG A 94 20.75 -49.67 -33.30
C ARG A 94 20.16 -49.35 -34.69
N SER A 95 18.88 -49.64 -34.93
CA SER A 95 18.26 -49.55 -36.26
C SER A 95 17.65 -48.19 -36.64
N ARG A 96 17.82 -47.12 -35.85
CA ARG A 96 17.20 -45.79 -36.13
C ARG A 96 18.18 -44.65 -36.41
N LYS A 97 19.44 -44.93 -36.77
CA LYS A 97 20.38 -43.85 -37.16
C LYS A 97 21.43 -44.27 -38.20
N VAL A 98 21.01 -44.52 -39.45
CA VAL A 98 21.74 -44.15 -40.70
C VAL A 98 20.76 -44.09 -41.88
N ARG A 99 20.70 -42.94 -42.56
CA ARG A 99 20.37 -42.73 -43.99
C ARG A 99 20.81 -41.29 -44.28
N THR A 100 21.88 -41.02 -45.01
CA THR A 100 22.19 -41.41 -46.39
C THR A 100 23.70 -41.22 -46.68
N GLY A 101 24.26 -41.94 -47.67
CA GLY A 101 25.62 -41.68 -48.20
C GLY A 101 26.61 -42.85 -48.08
N SER A 102 26.52 -43.82 -49.00
CA SER A 102 27.49 -44.92 -49.20
C SER A 102 28.42 -44.58 -50.42
N PRO A 103 29.31 -45.46 -50.92
CA PRO A 103 29.89 -46.69 -50.35
C PRO A 103 31.44 -46.78 -50.50
N LEU A 104 32.09 -47.74 -49.83
CA LEU A 104 32.89 -48.84 -50.42
C LEU A 104 33.69 -49.59 -49.33
N SER A 105 33.63 -50.91 -49.41
CA SER A 105 34.42 -51.91 -48.65
C SER A 105 35.11 -52.83 -49.69
N PRO A 106 35.91 -53.87 -49.37
CA PRO A 106 36.24 -54.44 -48.05
C PRO A 106 37.74 -54.85 -47.89
N SER A 107 37.99 -55.80 -46.96
CA SER A 107 39.20 -56.65 -46.82
C SER A 107 40.37 -56.08 -46.01
N SER A 108 41.12 -56.86 -45.21
CA SER A 108 40.92 -58.23 -44.69
C SER A 108 42.05 -58.62 -43.72
N SER A 109 41.81 -59.65 -42.89
CA SER A 109 42.83 -60.48 -42.19
C SER A 109 43.56 -59.83 -40.99
N GLY A 110 43.77 -60.52 -39.86
CA GLY A 110 43.27 -61.85 -39.45
C GLY A 110 44.12 -62.49 -38.33
N SER A 111 43.50 -63.31 -37.47
CA SER A 111 44.04 -64.46 -36.69
C SER A 111 45.32 -64.32 -35.84
N ASP A 112 45.56 -65.08 -34.76
CA ASP A 112 44.74 -65.98 -33.92
C ASP A 112 45.44 -66.09 -32.53
N SER A 113 44.76 -66.26 -31.39
CA SER A 113 44.33 -67.53 -30.77
C SER A 113 45.45 -68.56 -30.57
N GLU A 114 45.63 -69.06 -29.33
CA GLU A 114 45.49 -70.51 -29.06
C GLU A 114 45.42 -70.87 -27.56
N TYR A 115 44.66 -71.92 -27.28
CA TYR A 115 44.59 -72.69 -26.04
C TYR A 115 44.24 -74.11 -26.47
N PHE A 116 44.99 -75.14 -26.06
CA PHE A 116 44.50 -76.44 -25.59
C PHE A 116 45.67 -77.41 -25.31
N SER A 117 45.37 -78.48 -24.57
CA SER A 117 46.33 -79.46 -24.07
C SER A 117 45.94 -80.87 -24.49
N SER A 118 46.98 -81.71 -24.64
CA SER A 118 46.99 -83.18 -24.51
C SER A 118 46.52 -84.08 -25.67
N ASP A 119 47.53 -84.86 -26.10
CA ASP A 119 47.58 -86.32 -26.17
C ASP A 119 47.46 -87.06 -27.52
N ASP A 120 48.45 -87.96 -27.67
CA ASP A 120 48.48 -89.26 -28.35
C ASP A 120 48.84 -89.43 -29.85
N ILE A 121 50.01 -90.09 -30.04
CA ILE A 121 50.30 -91.25 -30.92
C ILE A 121 50.24 -90.97 -32.44
N ASP A 122 51.29 -91.14 -33.27
CA ASP A 122 52.30 -92.21 -33.33
C ASP A 122 53.54 -91.78 -34.17
N ASN A 123 54.68 -92.44 -33.98
CA ASN A 123 55.95 -92.09 -34.65
C ASN A 123 56.44 -93.20 -35.60
N SER A 124 56.64 -92.88 -36.89
CA SER A 124 57.46 -93.74 -37.75
C SER A 124 58.29 -92.99 -38.83
N ASN A 125 59.49 -92.59 -38.40
CA ASN A 125 60.78 -93.08 -38.97
C ASN A 125 61.35 -92.51 -40.30
N VAL A 126 62.69 -92.55 -40.37
CA VAL A 126 63.61 -92.46 -41.54
C VAL A 126 64.08 -91.08 -42.04
N ASN A 127 65.18 -90.62 -41.43
CA ASN A 127 66.49 -90.21 -42.00
C ASN A 127 66.69 -89.18 -43.15
N HIS A 128 67.81 -88.44 -42.98
CA HIS A 128 68.76 -87.93 -44.00
C HIS A 128 68.29 -86.78 -44.95
N GLU A 129 69.13 -85.81 -45.35
CA GLU A 129 70.47 -85.41 -44.89
C GLU A 129 70.87 -83.98 -45.33
N HIS A 130 71.79 -83.38 -44.57
CA HIS A 130 72.91 -82.53 -45.01
C HIS A 130 72.78 -81.19 -45.79
N GLN A 131 73.42 -80.19 -45.17
CA GLN A 131 74.40 -79.22 -45.75
C GLN A 131 73.84 -78.04 -46.59
N LYS A 132 74.43 -76.83 -46.58
CA LYS A 132 75.73 -76.38 -46.04
C LYS A 132 75.80 -74.85 -45.81
N MET A 133 76.58 -74.43 -44.78
CA MET A 133 77.49 -73.25 -44.69
C MET A 133 76.98 -71.85 -45.14
N ALA A 134 76.93 -70.82 -44.28
CA ALA A 134 78.04 -70.03 -43.66
C ALA A 134 78.64 -68.97 -44.63
N ALA A 135 79.09 -67.77 -44.22
CA ALA A 135 79.03 -67.02 -42.95
C ALA A 135 79.46 -65.55 -43.19
N ASP A 136 79.38 -64.71 -42.13
CA ASP A 136 80.07 -63.42 -41.90
C ASP A 136 79.88 -62.24 -42.89
N GLY A 137 79.91 -60.96 -42.44
CA GLY A 137 79.98 -60.44 -41.07
C GLY A 137 80.48 -58.98 -41.01
N ALA A 138 80.19 -58.29 -39.89
CA ALA A 138 80.76 -56.99 -39.45
C ALA A 138 80.39 -55.71 -40.26
N LYS A 139 80.33 -54.47 -39.70
CA LYS A 139 80.32 -53.96 -38.31
C LYS A 139 79.99 -52.43 -38.27
N HIS A 140 79.65 -51.94 -37.07
CA HIS A 140 79.90 -50.58 -36.50
C HIS A 140 79.03 -49.35 -36.88
N ASP A 141 78.51 -48.72 -35.80
CA ASP A 141 78.62 -47.30 -35.38
C ASP A 141 77.97 -46.14 -36.18
N LEU A 142 77.64 -44.95 -35.63
CA LEU A 142 77.37 -44.43 -34.26
C LEU A 142 76.77 -42.99 -34.43
N GLU A 143 76.09 -42.43 -33.41
CA GLU A 143 76.10 -40.98 -33.02
C GLU A 143 75.58 -39.87 -34.01
N THR A 144 75.16 -38.64 -33.62
CA THR A 144 74.35 -38.10 -32.50
C THR A 144 73.73 -36.73 -32.93
N GLU A 145 72.92 -36.13 -32.05
CA GLU A 145 72.78 -34.67 -31.79
C GLU A 145 71.81 -33.73 -32.58
N ASN A 146 70.73 -33.38 -31.85
CA ASN A 146 70.34 -32.02 -31.38
C ASN A 146 69.75 -30.89 -32.27
N PHE A 147 68.53 -30.49 -31.85
CA PHE A 147 68.03 -29.13 -31.54
C PHE A 147 68.20 -27.95 -32.54
N GLY A 148 67.07 -27.34 -32.90
CA GLY A 148 66.97 -25.98 -33.45
C GLY A 148 65.52 -25.53 -33.66
N VAL A 149 65.15 -24.30 -33.25
CA VAL A 149 63.76 -23.81 -33.14
C VAL A 149 63.52 -22.59 -34.05
N ILE A 150 62.24 -22.20 -34.22
CA ILE A 150 61.70 -20.85 -34.58
C ILE A 150 61.23 -20.66 -36.05
N GLY A 151 60.04 -20.07 -36.23
CA GLY A 151 59.77 -19.16 -37.36
C GLY A 151 58.38 -19.19 -38.01
N LEU A 152 57.54 -18.16 -37.77
CA LEU A 152 56.22 -17.97 -38.39
C LEU A 152 56.26 -17.33 -39.80
N LYS A 153 55.59 -17.97 -40.78
CA LYS A 153 54.52 -17.44 -41.66
C LYS A 153 54.71 -16.07 -42.37
N HIS A 154 54.78 -16.02 -43.73
CA HIS A 154 53.85 -15.25 -44.61
C HIS A 154 54.12 -15.30 -46.16
N ILE A 155 53.02 -15.15 -46.94
CA ILE A 155 52.80 -14.73 -48.37
C ILE A 155 53.27 -15.54 -49.63
N SER A 156 52.29 -15.64 -50.55
CA SER A 156 52.32 -15.46 -52.02
C SER A 156 52.76 -16.57 -52.99
N VAL A 157 51.74 -17.12 -53.68
CA VAL A 157 51.79 -17.58 -55.09
C VAL A 157 51.67 -16.36 -56.03
N SER A 158 52.17 -16.43 -57.27
CA SER A 158 52.19 -15.33 -58.25
C SER A 158 51.73 -15.73 -59.67
N ARG A 159 51.20 -14.73 -60.41
CA ARG A 159 51.00 -14.65 -61.89
C ARG A 159 49.96 -15.58 -62.55
N SER A 160 49.22 -15.22 -63.62
CA SER A 160 49.01 -13.95 -64.38
C SER A 160 47.80 -14.14 -65.34
N SER A 161 46.80 -13.25 -65.41
CA SER A 161 46.62 -12.07 -66.33
C SER A 161 45.79 -12.35 -67.62
N SER A 162 45.09 -11.32 -68.15
CA SER A 162 44.16 -11.29 -69.31
C SER A 162 42.75 -11.88 -69.06
N GLU A 163 41.61 -11.25 -69.37
CA GLU A 163 41.31 -9.96 -70.03
C GLU A 163 39.88 -9.46 -69.64
N GLU A 164 39.60 -8.16 -69.68
CA GLU A 164 38.27 -7.57 -69.39
C GLU A 164 37.48 -7.26 -70.67
N LYS A 165 36.16 -7.57 -70.72
CA LYS A 165 35.06 -6.78 -71.34
C LYS A 165 33.75 -7.57 -71.49
N ASP A 166 32.77 -7.28 -70.62
CA ASP A 166 31.35 -7.05 -70.98
C ASP A 166 30.48 -6.83 -69.71
N ALA A 167 30.99 -5.95 -68.83
CA ALA A 167 30.42 -5.67 -67.51
C ALA A 167 29.16 -4.76 -67.52
N ILE A 168 28.54 -4.51 -68.68
CA ILE A 168 27.56 -3.42 -68.86
C ILE A 168 26.10 -3.89 -68.71
N ASN A 169 25.77 -5.16 -69.01
CA ASN A 169 24.39 -5.65 -68.93
C ASN A 169 23.92 -6.02 -67.50
N SER A 170 24.80 -5.89 -66.50
CA SER A 170 24.51 -6.17 -65.08
C SER A 170 23.94 -4.94 -64.34
N GLU A 171 24.21 -3.74 -64.84
CA GLU A 171 24.04 -2.49 -64.08
C GLU A 171 22.59 -1.99 -64.05
N TYR A 172 21.79 -2.30 -65.08
CA TYR A 172 20.37 -1.91 -65.15
C TYR A 172 19.46 -2.69 -64.19
N LEU A 173 19.74 -3.99 -63.97
CA LEU A 173 18.98 -4.83 -63.03
C LEU A 173 19.36 -4.59 -61.56
N ALA A 174 20.54 -4.00 -61.30
CA ALA A 174 21.01 -3.72 -59.94
C ALA A 174 20.29 -2.53 -59.28
N ALA A 175 19.82 -1.54 -60.06
CA ALA A 175 19.20 -0.33 -59.53
C ALA A 175 17.82 -0.61 -58.89
N LEU A 176 16.99 -1.44 -59.50
CA LEU A 176 15.62 -1.73 -59.04
C LEU A 176 15.58 -2.54 -57.73
N ARG A 177 16.53 -3.46 -57.50
CA ARG A 177 16.65 -4.17 -56.20
C ARG A 177 17.10 -3.26 -55.05
N LYS A 178 17.71 -2.11 -55.34
CA LYS A 178 18.39 -1.29 -54.34
C LYS A 178 17.43 -0.56 -53.38
N SER A 179 16.17 -0.35 -53.80
CA SER A 179 15.14 0.29 -52.97
C SER A 179 14.44 -0.65 -51.99
N GLU A 180 14.33 -1.94 -52.32
CA GLU A 180 13.63 -2.93 -51.49
C GLU A 180 14.55 -3.54 -50.42
N ILE A 181 15.85 -3.65 -50.71
CA ILE A 181 16.87 -4.12 -49.76
C ILE A 181 17.04 -3.16 -48.57
N ALA A 182 16.84 -1.84 -48.76
CA ALA A 182 17.14 -0.84 -47.73
C ALA A 182 16.32 -1.01 -46.43
N ASN A 183 15.04 -1.40 -46.55
CA ASN A 183 14.17 -1.59 -45.38
C ASN A 183 14.33 -2.99 -44.75
N GLU A 184 14.73 -4.02 -45.51
CA GLU A 184 15.07 -5.32 -44.95
C GLU A 184 16.42 -5.28 -44.20
N VAL A 185 17.37 -4.45 -44.67
CA VAL A 185 18.67 -4.27 -44.03
C VAL A 185 18.56 -3.63 -42.63
N ASP A 186 17.66 -2.69 -42.38
CA ASP A 186 17.59 -2.05 -41.04
C ASP A 186 17.11 -3.02 -39.93
N GLU A 187 16.13 -3.87 -40.21
CA GLU A 187 15.74 -4.94 -39.27
C GLU A 187 16.81 -6.05 -39.21
N ARG A 188 17.42 -6.45 -40.32
CA ARG A 188 18.55 -7.39 -40.27
C ARG A 188 19.77 -6.83 -39.54
N VAL A 189 20.00 -5.52 -39.50
CA VAL A 189 21.09 -4.91 -38.72
C VAL A 189 20.79 -4.94 -37.22
N LYS A 190 19.52 -4.81 -36.82
CA LYS A 190 19.09 -5.02 -35.42
C LYS A 190 19.19 -6.49 -35.01
N GLU A 191 18.71 -7.41 -35.84
CA GLU A 191 18.87 -8.85 -35.60
C GLU A 191 20.35 -9.26 -35.58
N LEU A 192 21.19 -8.74 -36.49
CA LEU A 192 22.62 -9.02 -36.51
C LEU A 192 23.35 -8.40 -35.33
N SER A 193 22.97 -7.21 -34.83
CA SER A 193 23.54 -6.67 -33.58
C SER A 193 23.22 -7.56 -32.38
N ALA A 194 21.96 -7.99 -32.24
CA ALA A 194 21.56 -8.94 -31.19
C ALA A 194 22.24 -10.32 -31.34
N LEU A 195 22.47 -10.78 -32.58
CA LEU A 195 23.18 -12.02 -32.87
C LEU A 195 24.69 -11.89 -32.62
N VAL A 196 25.29 -10.71 -32.83
CA VAL A 196 26.70 -10.41 -32.53
C VAL A 196 26.92 -10.35 -31.03
N GLU A 197 26.08 -9.68 -30.25
CA GLU A 197 26.16 -9.72 -28.77
C GLU A 197 25.97 -11.15 -28.25
N ALA A 198 25.04 -11.92 -28.82
CA ALA A 198 24.88 -13.34 -28.50
C ALA A 198 26.10 -14.19 -28.90
N HIS A 199 26.78 -13.85 -30.01
CA HIS A 199 27.99 -14.54 -30.47
C HIS A 199 29.24 -14.14 -29.66
N GLU A 200 29.32 -12.92 -29.13
CA GLU A 200 30.38 -12.51 -28.18
C GLU A 200 30.18 -13.16 -26.80
N LEU A 201 28.93 -13.27 -26.33
CA LEU A 201 28.60 -14.05 -25.13
C LEU A 201 28.85 -15.55 -25.33
N HIS A 202 28.45 -16.12 -26.46
CA HIS A 202 28.76 -17.53 -26.78
C HIS A 202 30.27 -17.73 -27.05
N GLY A 203 30.97 -16.72 -27.57
CA GLY A 203 32.43 -16.71 -27.79
C GLY A 203 33.21 -16.68 -26.48
N THR A 204 32.80 -15.85 -25.52
CA THR A 204 33.38 -15.83 -24.17
C THR A 204 33.00 -17.09 -23.37
N GLN A 205 31.77 -17.59 -23.49
CA GLN A 205 31.34 -18.84 -22.85
C GLN A 205 32.06 -20.06 -23.43
N SER A 206 32.26 -20.14 -24.75
CA SER A 206 33.04 -21.20 -25.40
C SER A 206 34.54 -21.06 -25.15
N SER A 207 35.10 -19.85 -25.11
CA SER A 207 36.49 -19.59 -24.71
C SER A 207 36.75 -20.01 -23.25
N ASN A 208 35.82 -19.71 -22.33
CA ASN A 208 35.90 -20.17 -20.94
C ASN A 208 35.74 -21.70 -20.84
N ARG A 209 34.86 -22.31 -21.66
CA ARG A 209 34.73 -23.77 -21.76
C ARG A 209 35.99 -24.43 -22.32
N VAL A 210 36.68 -23.78 -23.26
CA VAL A 210 37.97 -24.21 -23.80
C VAL A 210 39.05 -24.10 -22.73
N LYS A 211 39.17 -22.99 -22.01
CA LYS A 211 40.12 -22.84 -20.88
C LYS A 211 39.90 -23.83 -19.75
N GLU A 212 38.63 -24.12 -19.43
CA GLU A 212 38.24 -25.19 -18.48
C GLU A 212 38.72 -26.57 -18.98
N LEU A 213 38.50 -26.88 -20.26
CA LEU A 213 38.95 -28.14 -20.87
C LEU A 213 40.47 -28.20 -21.06
N GLU A 214 41.15 -27.08 -21.31
CA GLU A 214 42.61 -26.95 -21.34
C GLU A 214 43.20 -27.16 -19.94
N GLY A 215 42.55 -26.64 -18.88
CA GLY A 215 42.90 -26.92 -17.50
C GLY A 215 42.72 -28.38 -17.12
N GLN A 216 41.62 -29.01 -17.56
CA GLN A 216 41.39 -30.45 -17.38
C GLN A 216 42.39 -31.30 -18.19
N LEU A 217 42.74 -30.89 -19.42
CA LEU A 217 43.78 -31.53 -20.23
C LEU A 217 45.18 -31.35 -19.63
N ALA A 218 45.48 -30.21 -19.01
CA ALA A 218 46.73 -30.00 -18.29
C ALA A 218 46.80 -30.90 -17.04
N GLY A 219 45.70 -31.02 -16.28
CA GLY A 219 45.59 -31.97 -15.17
C GLY A 219 45.76 -33.42 -15.60
N PHE A 220 45.02 -33.87 -16.62
CA PHE A 220 45.18 -35.22 -17.17
C PHE A 220 46.57 -35.46 -17.77
N LYS A 221 47.25 -34.42 -18.28
CA LYS A 221 48.64 -34.52 -18.74
C LYS A 221 49.60 -34.71 -17.57
N THR A 222 49.48 -33.95 -16.48
CA THR A 222 50.31 -34.16 -15.29
C THR A 222 50.03 -35.50 -14.62
N ASP A 223 48.78 -35.95 -14.62
CA ASP A 223 48.39 -37.27 -14.11
C ASP A 223 48.97 -38.40 -14.98
N LEU A 224 48.99 -38.23 -16.32
CA LEU A 224 49.65 -39.14 -17.25
C LEU A 224 51.17 -39.16 -17.06
N GLU A 225 51.82 -38.01 -16.89
CA GLU A 225 53.28 -37.93 -16.64
C GLU A 225 53.65 -38.55 -15.27
N SER A 226 52.76 -38.44 -14.27
CA SER A 226 52.87 -39.15 -12.99
C SER A 226 52.71 -40.66 -13.15
N LEU A 227 51.64 -41.13 -13.79
CA LEU A 227 51.38 -42.56 -14.08
C LEU A 227 52.47 -43.18 -14.96
N CYS A 228 53.03 -42.44 -15.92
CA CYS A 228 54.17 -42.87 -16.72
C CYS A 228 55.50 -42.88 -15.94
N SER A 229 55.57 -42.23 -14.78
CA SER A 229 56.72 -42.31 -13.88
C SER A 229 56.57 -43.51 -12.93
N GLU A 230 55.42 -43.64 -12.26
CA GLU A 230 55.08 -44.80 -11.43
C GLU A 230 55.15 -46.12 -12.23
N LYS A 231 54.68 -46.13 -13.49
CA LYS A 231 54.84 -47.26 -14.40
C LYS A 231 56.32 -47.61 -14.65
N ARG A 232 57.19 -46.61 -14.87
CA ARG A 232 58.63 -46.87 -15.08
C ARG A 232 59.30 -47.41 -13.82
N ASP A 233 58.92 -46.91 -12.65
CA ASP A 233 59.45 -47.40 -11.37
C ASP A 233 59.01 -48.86 -11.09
N LEU A 234 57.76 -49.21 -11.42
CA LEU A 234 57.25 -50.57 -11.36
C LEU A 234 57.86 -51.50 -12.43
N GLU A 235 58.13 -51.00 -13.63
CA GLU A 235 58.84 -51.74 -14.68
C GLU A 235 60.30 -52.01 -14.28
N ALA A 236 61.01 -51.02 -13.72
CA ALA A 236 62.35 -51.19 -13.18
C ALA A 236 62.40 -52.17 -11.98
N TRP A 237 61.42 -52.11 -11.07
CA TRP A 237 61.28 -53.08 -9.99
C TRP A 237 61.06 -54.51 -10.51
N LYS A 238 60.20 -54.66 -11.53
CA LYS A 238 59.96 -55.93 -12.20
C LYS A 238 61.20 -56.47 -12.91
N GLU A 239 61.98 -55.61 -13.59
CA GLU A 239 63.26 -55.99 -14.21
C GLU A 239 64.28 -56.43 -13.16
N GLY A 240 64.33 -55.77 -11.99
CA GLY A 240 65.15 -56.19 -10.85
C GLY A 240 64.81 -57.61 -10.37
N ILE A 241 63.52 -57.90 -10.13
CA ILE A 241 63.05 -59.24 -9.74
C ILE A 241 63.38 -60.29 -10.82
N VAL A 242 63.24 -59.95 -12.11
CA VAL A 242 63.59 -60.86 -13.23
C VAL A 242 65.11 -61.10 -13.31
N ALA A 243 65.93 -60.10 -13.04
CA ALA A 243 67.39 -60.24 -12.99
C ALA A 243 67.85 -61.11 -11.82
N GLU A 244 67.26 -60.95 -10.62
CA GLU A 244 67.51 -61.82 -9.48
C GLU A 244 67.06 -63.27 -9.76
N ALA A 245 65.87 -63.46 -10.34
CA ALA A 245 65.38 -64.78 -10.72
C ALA A 245 66.30 -65.48 -11.73
N LYS A 246 66.85 -64.72 -12.70
CA LYS A 246 67.85 -65.24 -13.64
C LYS A 246 69.16 -65.61 -12.93
N GLN A 247 69.66 -64.77 -12.02
CA GLN A 247 70.87 -65.07 -11.24
C GLN A 247 70.71 -66.34 -10.37
N VAL A 248 69.52 -66.56 -9.80
CA VAL A 248 69.20 -67.80 -9.04
C VAL A 248 69.09 -69.00 -9.98
N GLY A 249 68.51 -68.83 -11.18
CA GLY A 249 68.49 -69.85 -12.23
C GLY A 249 69.89 -70.30 -12.64
N ASP A 250 70.78 -69.36 -12.96
CA ASP A 250 72.16 -69.63 -13.35
C ASP A 250 72.95 -70.34 -12.21
N LYS A 251 72.75 -69.91 -10.96
CA LYS A 251 73.31 -70.60 -9.77
C LYS A 251 72.81 -72.04 -9.64
N ASN A 252 71.51 -72.28 -9.85
CA ASN A 252 70.95 -73.63 -9.80
C ASN A 252 71.46 -74.52 -10.94
N MET A 253 71.63 -74.00 -12.17
CA MET A 253 72.27 -74.76 -13.25
C MET A 253 73.72 -75.13 -12.90
N GLY A 254 74.49 -74.20 -12.31
CA GLY A 254 75.85 -74.47 -11.84
C GLY A 254 75.92 -75.55 -10.74
N LEU A 255 74.98 -75.53 -9.80
CA LEU A 255 74.85 -76.57 -8.77
C LEU A 255 74.44 -77.93 -9.37
N HIS A 256 73.50 -77.96 -10.30
CA HIS A 256 73.10 -79.20 -10.99
C HIS A 256 74.26 -79.81 -11.80
N ALA A 257 75.02 -79.00 -12.53
CA ALA A 257 76.21 -79.47 -13.25
C ALA A 257 77.23 -80.12 -12.29
N ARG A 258 77.44 -79.51 -11.12
CA ARG A 258 78.34 -80.05 -10.08
C ARG A 258 77.82 -81.33 -9.43
N ILE A 259 76.50 -81.49 -9.32
CA ILE A 259 75.88 -82.74 -8.83
C ILE A 259 76.11 -83.87 -9.84
N SER A 260 75.83 -83.65 -11.13
CA SER A 260 76.03 -84.68 -12.17
C SER A 260 77.50 -85.07 -12.37
N GLU A 261 78.44 -84.14 -12.15
CA GLU A 261 79.87 -84.43 -12.12
C GLU A 261 80.24 -85.38 -10.97
N LEU A 262 79.65 -85.20 -9.78
CA LEU A 262 79.84 -86.10 -8.63
C LEU A 262 79.18 -87.45 -8.83
N GLU A 263 78.01 -87.52 -9.48
CA GLU A 263 77.30 -88.77 -9.79
C GLU A 263 78.10 -89.67 -10.75
N LEU A 264 78.73 -89.10 -11.78
CA LEU A 264 79.64 -89.81 -12.68
C LEU A 264 80.84 -90.40 -11.93
N LEU A 265 81.49 -89.58 -11.09
CA LEU A 265 82.66 -89.99 -10.31
C LEU A 265 82.34 -91.14 -9.34
N LEU A 266 81.12 -91.18 -8.81
CA LEU A 266 80.64 -92.24 -7.92
C LEU A 266 80.35 -93.55 -8.67
N LYS A 267 79.92 -93.46 -9.93
CA LYS A 267 79.72 -94.62 -10.81
C LYS A 267 81.05 -95.28 -11.21
N ASP A 268 82.03 -94.50 -11.67
CA ASP A 268 83.35 -95.01 -12.06
C ASP A 268 84.02 -95.79 -10.91
N LYS A 269 83.88 -95.29 -9.67
CA LYS A 269 84.39 -95.96 -8.46
C LYS A 269 83.66 -97.27 -8.13
N ASN A 270 82.40 -97.40 -8.51
CA ASN A 270 81.61 -98.61 -8.28
C ASN A 270 81.95 -99.72 -9.30
N ASP A 271 82.23 -99.35 -10.55
CA ASP A 271 82.66 -100.29 -11.60
C ASP A 271 84.07 -100.84 -11.30
N GLU A 272 84.99 -100.01 -10.78
CA GLU A 272 86.33 -100.41 -10.30
C GLU A 272 86.28 -101.49 -9.19
N ILE A 273 85.25 -101.49 -8.34
CA ILE A 273 85.02 -102.50 -7.30
C ILE A 273 84.54 -103.83 -7.91
N SER A 274 83.78 -103.79 -9.01
CA SER A 274 83.26 -104.98 -9.69
C SER A 274 84.37 -105.82 -10.32
N ASP A 275 85.36 -105.16 -10.92
CA ASP A 275 86.51 -105.82 -11.55
C ASP A 275 87.50 -106.44 -10.55
N LEU A 276 87.53 -105.95 -9.30
CA LEU A 276 88.33 -106.56 -8.23
C LEU A 276 87.71 -107.86 -7.72
N LEU A 277 86.37 -107.96 -7.68
CA LEU A 277 85.67 -109.17 -7.21
C LEU A 277 85.81 -110.36 -8.17
N LYS A 278 85.78 -110.14 -9.49
CA LYS A 278 85.93 -111.21 -10.50
C LYS A 278 87.30 -111.90 -10.52
N LYS A 279 88.33 -111.34 -9.88
CA LYS A 279 89.68 -111.93 -9.84
C LYS A 279 89.85 -113.02 -8.78
N LEU A 280 88.90 -113.18 -7.85
CA LEU A 280 89.08 -114.03 -6.66
C LEU A 280 88.58 -115.48 -6.83
N GLU A 281 87.89 -115.82 -7.93
CA GLU A 281 86.97 -116.97 -7.99
C GLU A 281 87.47 -118.19 -8.79
N ASN A 282 88.69 -118.19 -9.33
CA ASN A 282 89.12 -119.10 -10.41
C ASN A 282 90.28 -120.09 -10.12
N GLU A 283 90.45 -120.62 -8.90
CA GLU A 283 91.37 -121.76 -8.66
C GLU A 283 90.86 -122.81 -7.65
N ASN A 284 90.56 -124.03 -8.12
CA ASN A 284 91.21 -125.30 -7.67
C ASN A 284 90.56 -126.58 -8.25
N SER A 285 91.37 -127.54 -8.73
CA SER A 285 90.87 -128.86 -9.17
C SER A 285 91.89 -130.03 -9.10
N SER A 286 91.38 -131.20 -8.67
CA SER A 286 91.81 -132.58 -9.03
C SER A 286 93.07 -133.28 -8.44
N THR A 287 92.81 -134.25 -7.55
CA THR A 287 93.06 -135.71 -7.75
C THR A 287 94.49 -136.26 -7.99
N SER A 288 95.25 -136.61 -6.93
CA SER A 288 96.27 -137.70 -6.99
C SER A 288 96.87 -138.21 -5.67
N LYS A 289 96.87 -137.44 -4.57
CA LYS A 289 97.71 -137.76 -3.39
C LYS A 289 97.19 -138.90 -2.46
N VAL A 290 96.10 -139.58 -2.81
CA VAL A 290 95.46 -140.64 -1.99
C VAL A 290 96.42 -141.80 -1.65
N ALA A 291 97.38 -142.11 -2.51
CA ALA A 291 98.37 -143.17 -2.28
C ALA A 291 99.46 -142.81 -1.23
N TYR A 292 99.66 -141.52 -0.89
CA TYR A 292 100.60 -141.09 0.15
C TYR A 292 99.94 -140.98 1.53
N LEU A 293 98.61 -141.11 1.63
CA LEU A 293 97.88 -140.88 2.88
C LEU A 293 98.23 -141.88 4.01
N MET A 294 98.90 -142.99 3.69
CA MET A 294 99.47 -143.89 4.71
C MET A 294 100.69 -143.31 5.44
N ALA A 295 101.56 -142.54 4.76
CA ALA A 295 102.58 -141.74 5.44
C ALA A 295 101.96 -140.51 6.11
N GLN A 296 100.86 -140.00 5.52
CA GLN A 296 100.10 -138.90 6.09
C GLN A 296 99.48 -139.26 7.46
N THR A 297 99.14 -140.50 7.80
CA THR A 297 98.59 -140.84 9.14
C THR A 297 99.48 -140.38 10.31
N SER A 298 100.81 -140.41 10.15
CA SER A 298 101.73 -139.90 11.18
C SER A 298 101.87 -138.37 11.14
N ASN A 299 101.71 -137.75 9.97
CA ASN A 299 101.58 -136.29 9.86
C ASN A 299 100.22 -135.80 10.36
N LEU A 300 99.15 -136.60 10.25
CA LEU A 300 97.77 -136.23 10.62
C LEU A 300 97.63 -135.96 12.13
N GLN A 301 98.54 -136.48 12.97
CA GLN A 301 98.59 -136.08 14.39
C GLN A 301 99.14 -134.65 14.57
N LEU A 302 100.18 -134.26 13.84
CA LEU A 302 100.66 -132.87 13.79
C LEU A 302 99.67 -131.96 13.04
N GLU A 303 98.97 -132.50 12.03
CA GLU A 303 97.91 -131.82 11.29
C GLU A 303 96.69 -131.57 12.20
N VAL A 304 96.36 -132.46 13.16
CA VAL A 304 95.33 -132.21 14.18
C VAL A 304 95.73 -131.09 15.15
N GLU A 305 97.01 -130.95 15.50
CA GLU A 305 97.50 -129.82 16.30
C GLU A 305 97.50 -128.50 15.49
N SER A 306 97.90 -128.55 14.22
CA SER A 306 97.79 -127.43 13.27
C SER A 306 96.34 -127.05 12.97
N LEU A 307 95.42 -128.01 12.88
CA LEU A 307 93.99 -127.78 12.69
C LEU A 307 93.34 -127.24 13.97
N ARG A 308 93.87 -127.53 15.16
CA ARG A 308 93.48 -126.81 16.39
C ARG A 308 93.93 -125.34 16.34
N ALA A 309 95.14 -125.05 15.86
CA ALA A 309 95.61 -123.67 15.68
C ALA A 309 94.77 -122.92 14.64
N GLN A 310 94.57 -123.50 13.45
CA GLN A 310 93.68 -122.94 12.41
C GLN A 310 92.23 -122.82 12.88
N LYS A 311 91.73 -123.73 13.73
CA LYS A 311 90.41 -123.59 14.36
C LYS A 311 90.37 -122.41 15.33
N GLY A 312 91.46 -122.13 16.04
CA GLY A 312 91.60 -120.91 16.85
C GLY A 312 91.48 -119.65 16.00
N GLU A 313 92.27 -119.56 14.92
CA GLU A 313 92.24 -118.44 13.97
C GLU A 313 90.89 -118.30 13.25
N LEU A 314 90.22 -119.42 12.90
CA LEU A 314 88.88 -119.42 12.32
C LEU A 314 87.83 -118.94 13.31
N GLU A 315 87.91 -119.33 14.58
CA GLU A 315 86.96 -118.90 15.60
C GLU A 315 87.21 -117.43 15.97
N GLU A 316 88.45 -116.95 15.90
CA GLU A 316 88.79 -115.52 15.99
C GLU A 316 88.24 -114.72 14.80
N ARG A 317 88.44 -115.16 13.55
CA ARG A 317 87.81 -114.57 12.35
C ARG A 317 86.28 -114.61 12.38
N LYS A 318 85.69 -115.65 12.96
CA LYS A 318 84.24 -115.76 13.18
C LYS A 318 83.77 -114.78 14.25
N ASN A 319 84.55 -114.55 15.31
CA ASN A 319 84.25 -113.54 16.32
C ASN A 319 84.41 -112.11 15.78
N GLU A 320 85.40 -111.86 14.92
CA GLU A 320 85.59 -110.62 14.17
C GLU A 320 84.39 -110.36 13.24
N SER A 321 84.03 -111.34 12.40
CA SER A 321 82.86 -111.28 11.51
C SER A 321 81.54 -111.13 12.28
N SER A 322 81.37 -111.82 13.40
CA SER A 322 80.23 -111.66 14.31
C SER A 322 80.18 -110.25 14.91
N SER A 323 81.33 -109.67 15.26
CA SER A 323 81.43 -108.29 15.76
C SER A 323 81.12 -107.27 14.66
N GLN A 324 81.50 -107.55 13.41
CA GLN A 324 81.16 -106.74 12.25
C GLN A 324 79.65 -106.82 11.91
N VAL A 325 79.05 -108.01 11.96
CA VAL A 325 77.59 -108.22 11.83
C VAL A 325 76.83 -107.52 12.95
N LYS A 326 77.34 -107.56 14.19
CA LYS A 326 76.77 -106.80 15.31
C LYS A 326 76.87 -105.30 15.08
N GLY A 327 78.02 -104.77 14.67
CA GLY A 327 78.20 -103.35 14.33
C GLY A 327 77.32 -102.87 13.16
N LEU A 328 77.04 -103.74 12.18
CA LEU A 328 76.07 -103.47 11.12
C LEU A 328 74.62 -103.51 11.65
N THR A 329 74.30 -104.47 12.53
CA THR A 329 72.99 -104.57 13.19
C THR A 329 72.70 -103.34 14.03
N ASP A 330 73.69 -102.87 14.80
CA ASP A 330 73.58 -101.66 15.61
C ASP A 330 73.36 -100.42 14.72
N LYS A 331 74.12 -100.27 13.62
CA LYS A 331 73.89 -99.20 12.62
C LYS A 331 72.49 -99.26 11.99
N VAL A 332 71.98 -100.45 11.64
CA VAL A 332 70.62 -100.62 11.11
C VAL A 332 69.58 -100.21 12.16
N ASN A 333 69.79 -100.52 13.43
CA ASN A 333 68.91 -100.09 14.52
C ASN A 333 68.95 -98.57 14.72
N THR A 334 70.13 -97.93 14.64
CA THR A 334 70.26 -96.46 14.67
C THR A 334 69.53 -95.80 13.51
N MET A 335 69.79 -96.23 12.27
CA MET A 335 69.09 -95.70 11.08
C MET A 335 67.57 -95.91 11.14
N LYS A 336 67.11 -97.01 11.75
CA LYS A 336 65.69 -97.27 11.95
C LYS A 336 65.07 -96.28 12.95
N GLN A 337 65.75 -95.98 14.06
CA GLN A 337 65.32 -94.95 15.01
C GLN A 337 65.30 -93.55 14.38
N GLU A 338 66.31 -93.22 13.57
CA GLU A 338 66.36 -91.97 12.80
C GLU A 338 65.19 -91.87 11.79
N LEU A 339 64.87 -92.95 11.07
CA LEU A 339 63.68 -93.02 10.21
C LEU A 339 62.38 -92.87 11.00
N GLU A 340 62.25 -93.47 12.19
CA GLU A 340 61.10 -93.31 13.07
C GLU A 340 60.94 -91.84 13.53
N THR A 341 62.02 -91.16 13.91
CA THR A 341 61.97 -89.73 14.32
C THR A 341 61.67 -88.79 13.15
N LEU A 342 62.24 -89.02 11.97
CA LEU A 342 61.91 -88.26 10.75
C LEU A 342 60.46 -88.49 10.31
N ARG A 343 59.93 -89.70 10.45
CA ARG A 343 58.50 -90.00 10.23
C ARG A 343 57.61 -89.23 11.19
N TRP A 344 57.97 -89.15 12.47
CA TRP A 344 57.24 -88.37 13.47
C TRP A 344 57.26 -86.87 13.15
N GLN A 345 58.43 -86.29 12.86
CA GLN A 345 58.57 -84.89 12.44
C GLN A 345 57.76 -84.58 11.18
N ARG A 346 57.79 -85.46 10.17
CA ARG A 346 57.00 -85.32 8.94
C ARG A 346 55.49 -85.35 9.22
N ALA A 347 55.03 -86.22 10.12
CA ALA A 347 53.63 -86.30 10.51
C ALA A 347 53.18 -85.03 11.27
N GLU A 348 54.01 -84.51 12.17
CA GLU A 348 53.71 -83.26 12.88
C GLU A 348 53.67 -82.05 11.95
N ALA A 349 54.63 -81.94 11.03
CA ALA A 349 54.64 -80.89 10.00
C ALA A 349 53.38 -80.96 9.11
N ALA A 350 52.94 -82.17 8.71
CA ALA A 350 51.71 -82.35 7.96
C ALA A 350 50.47 -81.85 8.74
N VAL A 351 50.37 -82.15 10.04
CA VAL A 351 49.27 -81.67 10.90
C VAL A 351 49.33 -80.14 11.09
N GLN A 352 50.52 -79.52 11.15
CA GLN A 352 50.63 -78.06 11.18
C GLN A 352 50.18 -77.41 9.86
N MET A 353 50.58 -77.96 8.71
CA MET A 353 50.09 -77.51 7.40
C MET A 353 48.57 -77.62 7.30
N ASP A 354 47.99 -78.70 7.83
CA ASP A 354 46.54 -78.91 7.82
C ASP A 354 45.78 -77.89 8.70
N ARG A 355 46.37 -77.46 9.83
CA ARG A 355 45.86 -76.33 10.63
C ARG A 355 45.97 -75.00 9.88
N LYS A 356 47.12 -74.72 9.25
CA LYS A 356 47.35 -73.48 8.49
C LYS A 356 46.44 -73.38 7.27
N ASN A 357 46.18 -74.49 6.58
CA ASN A 357 45.20 -74.55 5.49
C ASN A 357 43.77 -74.25 5.95
N LYS A 358 43.39 -74.68 7.16
CA LYS A 358 42.08 -74.36 7.77
C LYS A 358 41.97 -72.88 8.14
N GLU A 359 43.03 -72.28 8.70
CA GLU A 359 43.12 -70.84 8.95
C GLU A 359 43.01 -70.03 7.64
N ILE A 360 43.82 -70.34 6.62
CA ILE A 360 43.76 -69.70 5.28
C ILE A 360 42.37 -69.83 4.65
N SER A 361 41.71 -70.97 4.84
CA SER A 361 40.33 -71.20 4.34
C SER A 361 39.28 -70.37 5.08
N GLN A 362 39.52 -70.04 6.36
CA GLN A 362 38.66 -69.15 7.14
C GLN A 362 38.91 -67.69 6.77
N ASP A 363 40.16 -67.26 6.66
CA ASP A 363 40.53 -65.89 6.27
C ASP A 363 40.04 -65.57 4.86
N ARG A 364 40.20 -66.50 3.91
CA ARG A 364 39.61 -66.38 2.56
C ARG A 364 38.10 -66.17 2.59
N ARG A 365 37.39 -66.83 3.51
CA ARG A 365 35.94 -66.69 3.66
C ARG A 365 35.57 -65.31 4.21
N GLN A 366 36.32 -64.80 5.20
CA GLN A 366 36.14 -63.44 5.73
C GLN A 366 36.40 -62.37 4.68
N ILE A 367 37.47 -62.52 3.88
CA ILE A 367 37.78 -61.61 2.76
C ILE A 367 36.62 -61.55 1.76
N GLU A 368 35.99 -62.68 1.44
CA GLU A 368 34.85 -62.70 0.52
C GLU A 368 33.60 -62.02 1.13
N THR A 369 33.30 -62.27 2.41
CA THR A 369 32.21 -61.54 3.11
C THR A 369 32.45 -60.03 3.13
N LEU A 370 33.69 -59.59 3.38
CA LEU A 370 34.05 -58.17 3.37
C LEU A 370 33.96 -57.53 1.96
N LYS A 371 34.29 -58.28 0.89
CA LYS A 371 34.02 -57.84 -0.50
C LYS A 371 32.52 -57.68 -0.77
N GLU A 372 31.70 -58.65 -0.34
CA GLU A 372 30.24 -58.57 -0.48
C GLU A 372 29.65 -57.39 0.31
N GLU A 373 30.22 -57.02 1.46
CA GLU A 373 29.83 -55.82 2.20
C GLU A 373 30.29 -54.53 1.51
N LEU A 374 31.51 -54.51 0.95
CA LEU A 374 32.04 -53.36 0.21
C LEU A 374 31.22 -53.08 -1.05
N THR A 375 30.89 -54.11 -1.82
CA THR A 375 30.02 -53.97 -3.01
C THR A 375 28.62 -53.51 -2.64
N ARG A 376 28.02 -54.04 -1.56
CA ARG A 376 26.74 -53.54 -1.01
C ARG A 376 26.82 -52.06 -0.62
N LYS A 377 27.87 -51.63 0.10
CA LYS A 377 28.08 -50.22 0.49
C LYS A 377 28.23 -49.31 -0.72
N ASN A 378 29.01 -49.71 -1.72
CA ASN A 378 29.18 -48.94 -2.97
C ASN A 378 27.85 -48.76 -3.72
N VAL A 379 26.98 -49.79 -3.74
CA VAL A 379 25.63 -49.68 -4.33
C VAL A 379 24.77 -48.69 -3.55
N THR A 380 24.77 -48.74 -2.21
CA THR A 380 23.98 -47.78 -1.40
C THR A 380 24.52 -46.36 -1.52
N GLU A 381 25.84 -46.16 -1.55
CA GLU A 381 26.44 -44.84 -1.71
C GLU A 381 26.09 -44.24 -3.08
N LYS A 382 26.10 -45.05 -4.15
CA LYS A 382 25.64 -44.64 -5.47
C LYS A 382 24.17 -44.25 -5.47
N GLN A 383 23.30 -45.01 -4.81
CA GLN A 383 21.87 -44.67 -4.66
C GLN A 383 21.68 -43.34 -3.92
N MET A 384 22.38 -43.14 -2.79
CA MET A 384 22.35 -41.89 -2.02
C MET A 384 22.86 -40.70 -2.85
N SER A 385 23.88 -40.90 -3.70
CA SER A 385 24.39 -39.89 -4.63
C SER A 385 23.34 -39.51 -5.70
N GLU A 386 22.68 -40.50 -6.31
CA GLU A 386 21.59 -40.28 -7.26
C GLU A 386 20.40 -39.55 -6.62
N GLU A 387 20.02 -39.89 -5.39
CA GLU A 387 19.00 -39.16 -4.63
C GLU A 387 19.43 -37.73 -4.31
N ARG A 388 20.68 -37.52 -3.89
CA ARG A 388 21.25 -36.19 -3.64
C ARG A 388 21.20 -35.31 -4.90
N GLN A 389 21.46 -35.88 -6.08
CA GLN A 389 21.30 -35.17 -7.35
C GLN A 389 19.83 -34.84 -7.66
N ARG A 390 18.89 -35.74 -7.38
CA ARG A 390 17.44 -35.47 -7.53
C ARG A 390 16.97 -34.34 -6.62
N PHE A 391 17.38 -34.35 -5.35
CA PHE A 391 17.06 -33.27 -4.41
C PHE A 391 17.73 -31.95 -4.81
N LEU A 392 19.00 -31.97 -5.25
CA LEU A 392 19.68 -30.78 -5.75
C LEU A 392 18.95 -30.18 -6.96
N LYS A 393 18.43 -31.02 -7.86
CA LYS A 393 17.59 -30.56 -8.97
C LYS A 393 16.29 -29.93 -8.47
N GLN A 394 15.57 -30.58 -7.55
CA GLN A 394 14.34 -30.01 -6.97
C GLN A 394 14.58 -28.67 -6.27
N VAL A 395 15.70 -28.51 -5.56
CA VAL A 395 16.08 -27.23 -4.94
C VAL A 395 16.28 -26.15 -6.01
N LYS A 396 17.02 -26.44 -7.09
CA LYS A 396 17.20 -25.49 -8.21
C LYS A 396 15.89 -25.15 -8.92
N ASP A 397 15.03 -26.12 -9.15
CA ASP A 397 13.71 -25.90 -9.76
C ASP A 397 12.86 -24.98 -8.85
N MET A 398 12.89 -25.18 -7.52
CA MET A 398 12.21 -24.30 -6.54
C MET A 398 12.86 -22.91 -6.41
N GLU A 399 14.19 -22.78 -6.54
CA GLU A 399 14.88 -21.48 -6.57
C GLU A 399 14.42 -20.63 -7.77
N LEU A 400 14.28 -21.25 -8.95
CA LEU A 400 13.75 -20.60 -10.14
C LEU A 400 12.27 -20.18 -9.98
N GLU A 401 11.44 -21.03 -9.36
CA GLU A 401 10.06 -20.66 -9.01
C GLU A 401 10.01 -19.49 -8.01
N LEU A 402 10.86 -19.50 -6.98
CA LEU A 402 10.96 -18.43 -6.00
C LEU A 402 11.37 -17.09 -6.62
N ASP A 403 12.33 -17.08 -7.55
CA ASP A 403 12.75 -15.85 -8.22
C ASP A 403 11.73 -15.36 -9.26
N SER A 404 11.01 -16.27 -9.92
CA SER A 404 9.82 -15.93 -10.72
C SER A 404 8.73 -15.25 -9.86
N LEU A 405 8.37 -15.86 -8.73
CA LEU A 405 7.42 -15.29 -7.76
C LEU A 405 7.92 -13.96 -7.17
N ARG A 406 9.23 -13.82 -6.91
CA ARG A 406 9.85 -12.57 -6.45
C ARG A 406 9.72 -11.46 -7.50
N SER A 407 9.87 -11.80 -8.77
CA SER A 407 9.67 -10.88 -9.91
C SER A 407 8.20 -10.47 -10.04
N GLN A 408 7.27 -11.43 -10.02
CA GLN A 408 5.82 -11.16 -10.03
C GLN A 408 5.40 -10.29 -8.85
N LYS A 409 5.89 -10.56 -7.64
CA LYS A 409 5.67 -9.74 -6.44
C LYS A 409 6.14 -8.30 -6.65
N LYS A 410 7.37 -8.09 -7.14
CA LYS A 410 7.88 -6.73 -7.46
C LYS A 410 6.99 -5.98 -8.46
N ASN A 411 6.46 -6.69 -9.47
CA ASN A 411 5.55 -6.10 -10.45
C ASN A 411 4.19 -5.72 -9.84
N LEU A 412 3.58 -6.62 -9.04
CA LEU A 412 2.34 -6.33 -8.30
C LEU A 412 2.52 -5.19 -7.29
N GLU A 413 3.67 -5.09 -6.61
CA GLU A 413 4.01 -3.95 -5.74
C GLU A 413 4.18 -2.64 -6.51
N LYS A 414 4.67 -2.68 -7.76
CA LYS A 414 4.71 -1.51 -8.65
C LYS A 414 3.30 -1.11 -9.08
N GLN A 415 2.46 -2.07 -9.50
CA GLN A 415 1.07 -1.82 -9.86
C GLN A 415 0.25 -1.26 -8.69
N LYS A 416 0.43 -1.80 -7.47
CA LYS A 416 -0.17 -1.29 -6.24
C LYS A 416 0.27 0.14 -5.95
N ARG A 417 1.56 0.46 -6.07
CA ARG A 417 2.07 1.84 -5.90
C ARG A 417 1.42 2.79 -6.90
N ASN A 418 1.37 2.44 -8.18
CA ASN A 418 0.74 3.26 -9.22
C ASN A 418 -0.74 3.52 -8.91
N LYS A 419 -1.52 2.48 -8.57
CA LYS A 419 -2.94 2.61 -8.22
C LYS A 419 -3.16 3.41 -6.93
N MET A 420 -2.23 3.36 -5.97
CA MET A 420 -2.24 4.21 -4.78
C MET A 420 -2.01 5.69 -5.13
N HIS A 421 -1.05 6.02 -6.01
CA HIS A 421 -0.81 7.39 -6.47
C HIS A 421 -2.01 7.96 -7.25
N GLU A 422 -2.67 7.12 -8.06
CA GLU A 422 -3.90 7.45 -8.78
C GLU A 422 -5.06 7.71 -7.80
N ALA A 423 -5.25 6.86 -6.79
CA ALA A 423 -6.23 7.06 -5.73
C ALA A 423 -5.95 8.34 -4.92
N ASP A 424 -4.68 8.66 -4.62
CA ASP A 424 -4.31 9.90 -3.93
C ASP A 424 -4.52 11.16 -4.78
N LYS A 425 -4.43 11.04 -6.12
CA LYS A 425 -4.80 12.13 -7.05
C LYS A 425 -6.31 12.37 -7.01
N LEU A 426 -7.11 11.32 -7.16
CA LEU A 426 -8.57 11.38 -7.10
C LEU A 426 -9.08 11.85 -5.73
N ARG A 427 -8.38 11.48 -4.64
CA ARG A 427 -8.63 11.94 -3.27
C ARG A 427 -8.49 13.46 -3.17
N ARG A 428 -7.36 14.01 -3.63
CA ARG A 428 -7.08 15.46 -3.66
C ARG A 428 -8.07 16.22 -4.55
N GLU A 429 -8.42 15.68 -5.70
CA GLU A 429 -9.45 16.26 -6.58
C GLU A 429 -10.82 16.29 -5.87
N SER A 430 -11.19 15.21 -5.17
CA SER A 430 -12.42 15.14 -4.37
C SER A 430 -12.42 16.08 -3.16
N GLU A 431 -11.27 16.31 -2.54
CA GLU A 431 -11.08 17.28 -1.46
C GLU A 431 -11.21 18.72 -1.96
N GLY A 432 -10.61 19.05 -3.12
CA GLY A 432 -10.79 20.34 -3.79
C GLY A 432 -12.24 20.61 -4.20
N LEU A 433 -12.94 19.60 -4.73
CA LEU A 433 -14.38 19.70 -5.03
C LEU A 433 -15.21 19.89 -3.76
N ARG A 434 -14.92 19.17 -2.66
CA ARG A 434 -15.60 19.38 -1.36
C ARG A 434 -15.38 20.78 -0.81
N ALA A 435 -14.15 21.29 -0.85
CA ALA A 435 -13.85 22.66 -0.42
C ALA A 435 -14.66 23.68 -1.23
N LYS A 436 -14.78 23.47 -2.55
CA LYS A 436 -15.57 24.33 -3.44
C LYS A 436 -17.08 24.21 -3.22
N ILE A 437 -17.59 23.04 -2.82
CA ILE A 437 -18.98 22.87 -2.38
C ILE A 437 -19.22 23.69 -1.11
N VAL A 438 -18.35 23.59 -0.11
CA VAL A 438 -18.47 24.37 1.14
C VAL A 438 -18.43 25.89 0.86
N GLU A 439 -17.54 26.36 -0.02
CA GLU A 439 -17.48 27.76 -0.47
C GLU A 439 -18.78 28.22 -1.16
N LEU A 440 -19.40 27.36 -1.97
CA LEU A 440 -20.70 27.63 -2.59
C LEU A 440 -21.86 27.59 -1.57
N GLU A 441 -21.80 26.72 -0.56
CA GLU A 441 -22.76 26.65 0.53
C GLU A 441 -22.68 27.88 1.46
N THR A 442 -21.47 28.35 1.80
CA THR A 442 -21.30 29.58 2.60
C THR A 442 -21.80 30.81 1.83
N THR A 443 -21.42 30.96 0.56
CA THR A 443 -21.89 32.08 -0.27
C THR A 443 -23.40 32.01 -0.55
N LEU A 444 -23.99 30.82 -0.69
CA LEU A 444 -25.46 30.66 -0.74
C LEU A 444 -26.14 31.04 0.58
N SER A 445 -25.55 30.69 1.73
CA SER A 445 -26.06 31.07 3.05
C SER A 445 -26.00 32.58 3.26
N GLU A 446 -24.88 33.23 2.94
CA GLU A 446 -24.70 34.68 2.97
C GLU A 446 -25.68 35.41 2.05
N ARG A 447 -25.89 34.90 0.82
CA ARG A 447 -26.90 35.44 -0.10
C ARG A 447 -28.32 35.18 0.40
N GLY A 448 -28.58 34.06 1.05
CA GLY A 448 -29.86 33.76 1.71
C GLY A 448 -30.17 34.74 2.84
N GLN A 449 -29.18 35.05 3.67
CA GLN A 449 -29.26 36.09 4.72
C GLN A 449 -29.42 37.49 4.12
N SER A 450 -28.74 37.78 3.02
CA SER A 450 -28.90 39.06 2.30
C SER A 450 -30.30 39.20 1.71
N VAL A 451 -30.87 38.14 1.14
CA VAL A 451 -32.24 38.11 0.61
C VAL A 451 -33.28 38.19 1.73
N SER A 452 -33.05 37.58 2.90
CA SER A 452 -33.96 37.72 4.04
C SER A 452 -33.92 39.13 4.64
N ALA A 453 -32.74 39.77 4.70
CA ALA A 453 -32.59 41.17 5.09
C ALA A 453 -33.28 42.13 4.11
N LEU A 454 -33.07 41.95 2.79
CA LEU A 454 -33.77 42.73 1.76
C LEU A 454 -35.29 42.50 1.80
N ARG A 455 -35.76 41.27 1.99
CA ARG A 455 -37.18 40.97 2.19
C ARG A 455 -37.74 41.71 3.42
N LYS A 456 -36.99 41.76 4.52
CA LYS A 456 -37.39 42.49 5.73
C LYS A 456 -37.46 43.99 5.46
N GLN A 457 -36.47 44.58 4.80
CA GLN A 457 -36.50 45.99 4.38
C GLN A 457 -37.67 46.30 3.42
N CYS A 458 -37.99 45.41 2.48
CA CYS A 458 -39.14 45.58 1.60
C CYS A 458 -40.47 45.49 2.37
N GLU A 459 -40.61 44.60 3.36
CA GLU A 459 -41.82 44.52 4.17
C GLU A 459 -41.92 45.70 5.14
N GLU A 460 -40.81 46.15 5.73
CA GLU A 460 -40.74 47.37 6.55
C GLU A 460 -41.12 48.61 5.74
N GLY A 461 -40.52 48.81 4.55
CA GLY A 461 -40.85 49.92 3.66
C GLY A 461 -42.28 49.83 3.09
N LYS A 462 -42.83 48.63 2.90
CA LYS A 462 -44.25 48.43 2.53
C LYS A 462 -45.19 48.75 3.68
N ASN A 463 -44.83 48.40 4.92
CA ASN A 463 -45.58 48.76 6.12
C ASN A 463 -45.51 50.26 6.38
N GLU A 464 -44.36 50.89 6.17
CA GLU A 464 -44.18 52.34 6.25
C GLU A 464 -45.00 53.04 5.16
N ALA A 465 -44.91 52.61 3.90
CA ALA A 465 -45.73 53.15 2.80
C ALA A 465 -47.23 52.94 3.07
N SER A 466 -47.64 51.82 3.67
CA SER A 466 -49.02 51.58 4.10
C SER A 466 -49.44 52.52 5.23
N ALA A 467 -48.56 52.80 6.20
CA ALA A 467 -48.81 53.77 7.27
C ALA A 467 -48.87 55.22 6.75
N GLN A 468 -48.00 55.59 5.81
CA GLN A 468 -48.04 56.89 5.13
C GLN A 468 -49.33 57.02 4.28
N LEU A 469 -49.71 55.98 3.53
CA LEU A 469 -50.96 55.95 2.76
C LEU A 469 -52.18 56.03 3.69
N MET A 470 -52.16 55.34 4.83
CA MET A 470 -53.20 55.46 5.86
C MET A 470 -53.26 56.89 6.41
N ALA A 471 -52.13 57.51 6.78
CA ALA A 471 -52.09 58.88 7.27
C ALA A 471 -52.59 59.90 6.24
N VAL A 472 -52.21 59.75 4.96
CA VAL A 472 -52.75 60.56 3.85
C VAL A 472 -54.24 60.28 3.65
N THR A 473 -54.70 59.05 3.84
CA THR A 473 -56.14 58.71 3.79
C THR A 473 -56.91 59.37 4.93
N THR A 474 -56.33 59.44 6.14
CA THR A 474 -56.89 60.19 7.27
C THR A 474 -56.93 61.68 6.95
N GLN A 475 -55.82 62.27 6.49
CA GLN A 475 -55.79 63.69 6.07
C GLN A 475 -56.82 64.00 4.97
N VAL A 476 -57.00 63.12 3.99
CA VAL A 476 -58.03 63.27 2.95
C VAL A 476 -59.44 63.12 3.54
N SER A 477 -59.64 62.26 4.55
CA SER A 477 -60.92 62.17 5.28
C SER A 477 -61.20 63.42 6.11
N ASP A 478 -60.20 63.94 6.81
CA ASP A 478 -60.29 65.15 7.64
C ASP A 478 -60.55 66.38 6.76
N LEU A 479 -59.77 66.57 5.69
CA LEU A 479 -59.99 67.63 4.69
C LEU A 479 -61.34 67.49 3.98
N LYS A 480 -61.84 66.27 3.77
CA LYS A 480 -63.19 66.05 3.23
C LYS A 480 -64.27 66.40 4.25
N GLN A 481 -64.06 66.12 5.53
CA GLN A 481 -64.97 66.53 6.60
C GLN A 481 -64.95 68.05 6.82
N GLU A 482 -63.78 68.70 6.70
CA GLU A 482 -63.64 70.15 6.66
C GLU A 482 -64.33 70.74 5.43
N LEU A 483 -64.15 70.15 4.24
CA LEU A 483 -64.85 70.57 3.02
C LEU A 483 -66.37 70.44 3.17
N ASP A 484 -66.87 69.32 3.71
CA ASP A 484 -68.29 69.14 4.00
C ASP A 484 -68.78 70.14 5.08
N SER A 485 -67.93 70.52 6.03
CA SER A 485 -68.22 71.54 7.04
C SER A 485 -68.32 72.93 6.43
N LEU A 486 -67.34 73.32 5.60
CA LEU A 486 -67.30 74.57 4.85
C LEU A 486 -68.45 74.63 3.83
N GLN A 487 -68.82 73.52 3.20
CA GLN A 487 -69.97 73.41 2.30
C GLN A 487 -71.28 73.64 3.08
N ARG A 488 -71.43 73.08 4.30
CA ARG A 488 -72.58 73.36 5.17
C ARG A 488 -72.59 74.82 5.64
N GLN A 489 -71.45 75.38 6.07
CA GLN A 489 -71.34 76.79 6.45
C GLN A 489 -71.65 77.71 5.27
N LYS A 490 -71.16 77.41 4.07
CA LYS A 490 -71.49 78.11 2.84
C LYS A 490 -72.99 78.06 2.57
N SER A 491 -73.62 76.87 2.57
CA SER A 491 -75.07 76.77 2.38
C SER A 491 -75.87 77.50 3.46
N GLN A 492 -75.37 77.53 4.70
CA GLN A 492 -75.99 78.27 5.81
C GLN A 492 -75.83 79.79 5.65
N LEU A 493 -74.68 80.27 5.18
CA LEU A 493 -74.45 81.69 4.85
C LEU A 493 -75.21 82.12 3.60
N GLU A 494 -75.32 81.25 2.59
CA GLU A 494 -76.19 81.48 1.42
C GLU A 494 -77.66 81.56 1.85
N LEU A 495 -78.11 80.69 2.76
CA LEU A 495 -79.45 80.77 3.35
C LEU A 495 -79.62 82.04 4.20
N GLN A 496 -78.59 82.44 4.96
CA GLN A 496 -78.61 83.66 5.77
C GLN A 496 -78.70 84.90 4.89
N VAL A 497 -77.87 85.00 3.85
CA VAL A 497 -77.93 86.07 2.83
C VAL A 497 -79.26 86.06 2.10
N GLU A 498 -79.84 84.89 1.80
CA GLU A 498 -81.17 84.78 1.21
C GLU A 498 -82.27 85.28 2.17
N THR A 499 -82.17 85.00 3.47
CA THR A 499 -83.10 85.53 4.49
C THR A 499 -82.90 87.02 4.77
N GLU A 500 -81.65 87.50 4.85
CA GLU A 500 -81.32 88.91 5.03
C GLU A 500 -81.67 89.73 3.80
N ASN A 501 -81.53 89.19 2.58
CA ASN A 501 -82.03 89.82 1.36
C ASN A 501 -83.56 89.90 1.36
N LYS A 502 -84.26 88.84 1.80
CA LYS A 502 -85.74 88.85 1.95
C LYS A 502 -86.19 89.82 3.04
N GLU A 503 -85.44 89.95 4.14
CA GLU A 503 -85.73 90.90 5.21
C GLU A 503 -85.38 92.33 4.80
N CYS A 504 -84.28 92.54 4.09
CA CYS A 504 -83.90 93.83 3.52
C CYS A 504 -84.93 94.28 2.48
N LEU A 505 -85.36 93.40 1.57
CA LEU A 505 -86.49 93.64 0.66
C LEU A 505 -87.77 94.02 1.41
N LYS A 506 -88.13 93.28 2.48
CA LYS A 506 -89.27 93.66 3.34
C LYS A 506 -89.10 95.06 3.93
N ARG A 507 -87.98 95.35 4.59
CA ARG A 507 -87.67 96.67 5.16
C ARG A 507 -87.65 97.77 4.09
N LEU A 508 -87.22 97.47 2.87
CA LEU A 508 -87.20 98.41 1.74
C LEU A 508 -88.63 98.67 1.25
N THR A 509 -89.48 97.64 1.13
CA THR A 509 -90.93 97.83 0.84
C THR A 509 -91.68 98.49 2.00
N GLU A 510 -91.30 98.26 3.26
CA GLU A 510 -91.86 98.94 4.43
C GLU A 510 -91.43 100.41 4.46
N MET A 511 -90.17 100.73 4.18
CA MET A 511 -89.68 102.10 4.01
C MET A 511 -90.31 102.79 2.80
N GLU A 512 -90.52 102.09 1.69
CA GLU A 512 -91.24 102.60 0.51
C GLU A 512 -92.72 102.86 0.83
N ASN A 513 -93.37 101.96 1.57
CA ASN A 513 -94.74 102.18 2.03
C ASN A 513 -94.83 103.32 3.06
N GLU A 514 -93.89 103.43 4.00
CA GLU A 514 -93.89 104.48 5.03
C GLU A 514 -93.49 105.85 4.46
N THR A 515 -92.64 105.90 3.41
CA THR A 515 -92.36 107.14 2.66
C THR A 515 -93.51 107.53 1.76
N ASN A 516 -94.16 106.58 1.06
CA ASN A 516 -95.40 106.85 0.30
C ASN A 516 -96.54 107.31 1.21
N LYS A 517 -96.66 106.73 2.42
CA LYS A 517 -97.61 107.12 3.46
C LYS A 517 -97.30 108.51 4.02
N LYS A 518 -96.04 108.81 4.38
CA LYS A 518 -95.61 110.17 4.77
C LYS A 518 -95.84 111.19 3.67
N MET A 519 -95.57 110.86 2.41
CA MET A 519 -95.90 111.73 1.26
C MET A 519 -97.41 111.92 1.09
N LEU A 520 -98.23 110.91 1.38
CA LEU A 520 -99.70 111.02 1.42
C LEU A 520 -100.18 111.89 2.58
N GLU A 521 -99.57 111.78 3.76
CA GLU A 521 -99.87 112.59 4.95
C GLU A 521 -99.37 114.04 4.82
N GLU A 522 -98.21 114.29 4.20
CA GLU A 522 -97.76 115.63 3.80
C GLU A 522 -98.69 116.24 2.75
N ARG A 523 -99.07 115.47 1.72
CA ARG A 523 -100.01 115.91 0.68
C ARG A 523 -101.42 116.17 1.24
N LYS A 524 -101.82 115.45 2.29
CA LYS A 524 -103.04 115.69 3.07
C LYS A 524 -102.90 116.94 3.94
N CYS A 525 -101.77 117.13 4.62
CA CYS A 525 -101.45 118.33 5.39
C CYS A 525 -101.46 119.60 4.52
N PHE A 526 -100.90 119.56 3.31
CA PHE A 526 -101.01 120.66 2.34
C PHE A 526 -102.44 120.89 1.84
N LEU A 527 -103.26 119.84 1.72
CA LEU A 527 -104.68 119.97 1.38
C LEU A 527 -105.48 120.62 2.51
N ASP A 528 -105.20 120.23 3.76
CA ASP A 528 -105.81 120.82 4.96
C ASP A 528 -105.37 122.28 5.13
N GLN A 529 -104.07 122.61 4.95
CA GLN A 529 -103.58 124.00 4.87
C GLN A 529 -104.23 124.83 3.75
N MET A 530 -104.48 124.24 2.58
CA MET A 530 -105.23 124.92 1.50
C MET A 530 -106.68 125.20 1.88
N ASN A 531 -107.32 124.30 2.65
CA ASN A 531 -108.68 124.49 3.14
C ASN A 531 -108.75 125.50 4.29
N ASP A 532 -107.77 125.52 5.18
CA ASP A 532 -107.64 126.51 6.25
C ASP A 532 -107.38 127.91 5.69
N MET A 533 -106.45 128.07 4.73
CA MET A 533 -106.25 129.36 4.03
C MET A 533 -107.51 129.81 3.28
N LYS A 534 -108.32 128.88 2.75
CA LYS A 534 -109.60 129.21 2.14
C LYS A 534 -110.62 129.70 3.18
N TRP A 535 -110.67 129.06 4.35
CA TRP A 535 -111.52 129.49 5.47
C TRP A 535 -111.07 130.84 6.05
N GLU A 536 -109.76 131.09 6.11
CA GLU A 536 -109.20 132.41 6.49
C GLU A 536 -109.55 133.50 5.48
N VAL A 537 -109.53 133.23 4.17
CA VAL A 537 -109.95 134.21 3.15
C VAL A 537 -111.44 134.57 3.28
N ASP A 538 -112.32 133.57 3.44
CA ASP A 538 -113.77 133.80 3.61
C ASP A 538 -114.08 134.45 4.99
N SER A 539 -113.28 134.16 6.02
CA SER A 539 -113.36 134.80 7.34
C SER A 539 -112.87 136.25 7.33
N LEU A 540 -111.72 136.53 6.70
CA LEU A 540 -111.18 137.88 6.52
C LEU A 540 -112.09 138.76 5.66
N HIS A 541 -112.81 138.18 4.70
CA HIS A 541 -113.82 138.90 3.91
C HIS A 541 -114.96 139.42 4.81
N ASN A 542 -115.45 138.59 5.73
CA ASN A 542 -116.50 138.98 6.69
C ASN A 542 -115.96 139.89 7.81
N LEU A 543 -114.75 139.64 8.31
CA LEU A 543 -114.10 140.47 9.34
C LEU A 543 -113.80 141.88 8.81
N LYS A 544 -113.44 142.03 7.53
CA LYS A 544 -113.30 143.34 6.89
C LYS A 544 -114.62 144.14 6.92
N ALA A 545 -115.75 143.49 6.65
CA ALA A 545 -117.07 144.11 6.65
C ALA A 545 -117.57 144.55 8.04
N ASP A 546 -117.02 143.98 9.12
CA ASP A 546 -117.30 144.41 10.50
C ASP A 546 -116.23 145.35 11.09
N LEU A 547 -114.97 145.27 10.65
CA LEU A 547 -113.94 146.25 11.02
C LEU A 547 -114.23 147.65 10.44
N GLU A 548 -114.83 147.74 9.25
CA GLU A 548 -115.36 149.00 8.71
C GLU A 548 -116.44 149.63 9.63
N LYS A 549 -117.10 148.83 10.50
CA LYS A 549 -118.04 149.33 11.52
C LYS A 549 -117.38 149.59 12.87
N GLN A 550 -116.36 148.82 13.28
CA GLN A 550 -115.64 149.02 14.55
C GLN A 550 -114.60 150.15 14.53
N ILE A 551 -114.07 150.53 13.36
CA ILE A 551 -113.18 151.71 13.23
C ILE A 551 -113.90 153.01 13.61
N ILE A 552 -115.24 153.05 13.54
CA ILE A 552 -116.05 154.20 13.99
C ILE A 552 -116.10 154.30 15.53
N THR A 553 -115.82 153.21 16.28
CA THR A 553 -115.96 153.18 17.75
C THR A 553 -114.64 153.08 18.52
N LYS A 554 -113.63 152.35 18.01
CA LYS A 554 -112.37 152.11 18.75
C LYS A 554 -111.45 153.33 18.90
N THR A 555 -111.69 154.41 18.14
CA THR A 555 -111.02 155.71 18.30
C THR A 555 -111.26 156.37 19.66
N SER A 556 -112.22 155.87 20.46
CA SER A 556 -112.65 156.48 21.73
C SER A 556 -112.01 155.91 23.01
N ASP A 557 -111.33 154.75 22.96
CA ASP A 557 -111.03 153.97 24.18
C ASP A 557 -109.53 153.83 24.53
N ALA A 558 -108.61 154.11 23.60
CA ALA A 558 -107.19 153.78 23.76
C ALA A 558 -106.45 154.56 24.87
N GLU A 559 -107.10 155.53 25.50
CA GLU A 559 -106.48 156.49 26.43
C GLU A 559 -106.35 155.98 27.89
N LYS A 560 -106.97 154.85 28.27
CA LYS A 560 -107.20 154.52 29.70
C LYS A 560 -106.30 153.45 30.36
N LEU A 561 -105.81 152.42 29.65
CA LEU A 561 -105.29 151.18 30.31
C LEU A 561 -103.78 151.15 30.63
N ARG A 562 -103.05 152.27 30.52
CA ARG A 562 -101.58 152.29 30.61
C ARG A 562 -101.00 152.24 32.04
N HIS A 563 -101.67 151.63 33.02
CA HIS A 563 -101.45 151.94 34.47
C HIS A 563 -101.33 150.78 35.49
N GLU A 564 -101.50 149.49 35.17
CA GLU A 564 -101.70 148.44 36.22
C GLU A 564 -100.58 147.37 36.43
N ASN A 565 -99.52 147.31 35.64
CA ASN A 565 -98.85 146.01 35.35
C ASN A 565 -97.55 145.65 36.14
N GLU A 566 -97.37 146.04 37.41
CA GLU A 566 -96.04 145.98 38.10
C GLU A 566 -95.95 145.12 39.40
N GLY A 567 -96.89 144.20 39.69
CA GLY A 567 -97.13 143.72 41.08
C GLY A 567 -96.53 142.39 41.63
N LEU A 568 -96.64 141.23 40.95
CA LEU A 568 -96.91 139.93 41.66
C LEU A 568 -95.77 138.87 41.80
N HIS A 569 -94.48 139.24 41.79
CA HIS A 569 -93.37 138.28 41.57
C HIS A 569 -92.82 137.50 42.82
N ALA A 570 -93.67 136.76 43.56
CA ALA A 570 -93.33 136.14 44.86
C ALA A 570 -94.01 134.75 45.12
N ARG A 571 -93.50 133.78 45.91
CA ARG A 571 -92.19 133.63 46.62
C ARG A 571 -91.64 132.16 46.71
N ILE A 572 -92.39 131.10 46.36
CA ILE A 572 -91.83 129.77 45.97
C ILE A 572 -91.18 128.85 47.09
N SER A 573 -91.21 129.18 48.39
CA SER A 573 -90.14 128.73 49.33
C SER A 573 -90.31 127.50 50.28
N GLU A 574 -91.23 126.52 50.09
CA GLU A 574 -91.72 125.69 51.25
C GLU A 574 -91.46 124.15 51.34
N LEU A 575 -90.80 123.42 50.41
CA LEU A 575 -91.11 121.98 50.18
C LEU A 575 -90.12 120.84 50.60
N GLU A 576 -89.01 121.04 51.32
CA GLU A 576 -87.85 120.07 51.32
C GLU A 576 -87.72 118.96 52.43
N LYS A 577 -88.76 118.47 53.15
CA LYS A 577 -88.56 117.86 54.51
C LYS A 577 -88.65 116.32 54.78
N ALA A 578 -89.06 115.42 53.88
CA ALA A 578 -89.74 114.15 54.30
C ALA A 578 -89.07 112.74 54.05
N LEU A 579 -87.78 112.49 54.32
CA LEU A 579 -87.02 111.37 53.70
C LEU A 579 -86.33 110.26 54.59
N THR A 580 -86.85 109.78 55.74
CA THR A 580 -86.00 109.00 56.72
C THR A 580 -86.36 107.58 57.22
N GLU A 581 -87.45 106.88 56.84
CA GLU A 581 -88.07 105.88 57.76
C GLU A 581 -87.97 104.34 57.48
N ILE A 582 -87.32 103.84 56.41
CA ILE A 582 -87.47 102.42 55.96
C ILE A 582 -86.13 101.63 55.96
N ARG A 583 -85.67 101.06 57.10
CA ARG A 583 -84.32 100.41 57.17
C ARG A 583 -84.13 99.07 57.93
N ASP A 584 -85.04 98.58 58.78
CA ASP A 584 -84.63 97.70 59.92
C ASP A 584 -85.07 96.19 59.95
N GLU A 585 -85.62 95.55 58.90
CA GLU A 585 -86.40 94.28 59.09
C GLU A 585 -85.74 92.87 58.84
N VAL A 586 -84.51 92.70 58.35
CA VAL A 586 -84.11 91.46 57.59
C VAL A 586 -83.17 90.44 58.32
N GLU A 587 -83.02 90.46 59.65
CA GLU A 587 -81.82 89.90 60.34
C GLU A 587 -81.85 88.44 60.91
N THR A 588 -82.82 87.54 60.62
CA THR A 588 -83.18 86.47 61.60
C THR A 588 -83.07 84.95 61.30
N LEU A 589 -82.73 84.43 60.11
CA LEU A 589 -82.99 82.99 59.76
C LEU A 589 -81.81 82.05 59.37
N GLY A 590 -80.57 82.24 59.85
CA GLY A 590 -79.44 81.33 59.54
C GLY A 590 -78.89 80.54 60.75
N ARG A 591 -79.40 79.34 61.09
CA ARG A 591 -78.90 78.59 62.26
C ARG A 591 -79.00 77.05 62.32
N GLU A 592 -79.21 76.33 61.22
CA GLU A 592 -79.17 74.85 61.21
C GLU A 592 -78.01 74.33 60.34
N TYR A 593 -77.10 73.58 60.96
CA TYR A 593 -75.78 73.17 60.47
C TYR A 593 -75.37 71.90 61.28
N GLU A 594 -74.41 71.10 60.77
CA GLU A 594 -73.78 69.91 61.44
C GLU A 594 -74.66 68.66 61.73
N ASP A 595 -74.48 67.58 60.94
CA ASP A 595 -74.12 66.22 61.44
C ASP A 595 -73.91 65.16 60.31
N GLY A 596 -72.91 64.27 60.45
CA GLY A 596 -72.77 63.00 59.68
C GLY A 596 -72.13 63.06 58.26
N ASN A 597 -70.85 63.37 58.05
CA ASN A 597 -69.62 62.68 58.51
C ASN A 597 -69.27 61.34 57.80
N ASN A 598 -68.44 61.43 56.74
CA ASN A 598 -67.29 60.57 56.44
C ASN A 598 -67.35 59.02 56.68
N GLU A 599 -68.12 58.27 55.88
CA GLU A 599 -67.90 56.81 55.70
C GLU A 599 -67.26 56.47 54.33
N ALA A 600 -66.41 57.36 53.83
CA ALA A 600 -65.64 57.19 52.58
C ALA A 600 -64.47 56.17 52.69
N ALA A 601 -64.45 55.32 53.72
CA ALA A 601 -63.33 54.47 54.09
C ALA A 601 -63.53 52.96 53.84
N ILE A 602 -64.76 52.48 53.60
CA ILE A 602 -65.07 51.04 53.64
C ILE A 602 -65.04 50.34 52.26
N LYS A 603 -65.32 51.04 51.15
CA LYS A 603 -65.38 50.44 49.80
C LYS A 603 -64.03 50.14 49.14
N LEU A 604 -62.91 50.49 49.79
CA LEU A 604 -61.56 50.03 49.39
C LEU A 604 -61.31 48.54 49.67
N THR A 605 -62.22 47.84 50.34
CA THR A 605 -62.13 46.40 50.63
C THR A 605 -62.73 45.51 49.54
N GLU A 606 -63.54 46.06 48.63
CA GLU A 606 -64.45 45.28 47.76
C GLU A 606 -63.90 44.95 46.36
N LEU A 607 -62.70 45.43 46.01
CA LEU A 607 -61.96 45.01 44.80
C LEU A 607 -60.75 44.11 45.10
N THR A 608 -60.37 43.95 46.37
CA THR A 608 -59.35 42.98 46.81
C THR A 608 -59.84 41.54 46.70
N THR A 609 -61.17 41.33 46.72
CA THR A 609 -61.83 40.03 46.59
C THR A 609 -61.73 39.42 45.19
N GLN A 610 -61.53 40.19 44.13
CA GLN A 610 -61.43 39.65 42.75
C GLN A 610 -60.06 39.05 42.40
N VAL A 611 -59.05 39.22 43.28
CA VAL A 611 -57.72 38.58 43.17
C VAL A 611 -57.66 37.24 43.95
N SER A 612 -58.69 36.94 44.76
CA SER A 612 -58.83 35.69 45.50
C SER A 612 -59.16 34.50 44.58
N ASP A 613 -60.08 34.68 43.65
CA ASP A 613 -60.80 33.55 43.05
C ASP A 613 -60.00 32.84 41.93
N LEU A 614 -59.11 33.57 41.24
CA LEU A 614 -58.16 32.96 40.29
C LEU A 614 -56.96 32.28 40.97
N LYS A 615 -56.84 32.36 42.30
CA LYS A 615 -55.83 31.62 43.07
C LYS A 615 -56.36 30.25 43.54
N GLN A 616 -57.67 30.11 43.74
CA GLN A 616 -58.32 28.84 44.08
C GLN A 616 -58.31 27.80 42.93
N GLU A 617 -58.23 28.22 41.67
CA GLU A 617 -58.09 27.29 40.53
C GLU A 617 -56.70 26.64 40.43
N LEU A 618 -55.66 27.29 40.96
CA LEU A 618 -54.31 26.71 40.99
C LEU A 618 -54.18 25.63 42.09
N ASP A 619 -54.77 25.87 43.26
CA ASP A 619 -54.75 24.92 44.38
C ASP A 619 -55.62 23.67 44.11
N THR A 620 -56.68 23.77 43.30
CA THR A 620 -57.47 22.59 42.87
C THR A 620 -56.76 21.73 41.82
N LEU A 621 -55.84 22.30 41.03
CA LEU A 621 -54.95 21.52 40.15
C LEU A 621 -53.75 20.93 40.93
N GLN A 622 -53.27 21.61 41.97
CA GLN A 622 -52.29 21.05 42.90
C GLN A 622 -52.86 19.84 43.67
N ALA A 623 -54.14 19.88 44.09
CA ALA A 623 -54.81 18.76 44.74
C ALA A 623 -54.96 17.51 43.84
N LYS A 624 -55.22 17.69 42.53
CA LYS A 624 -55.27 16.58 41.56
C LYS A 624 -53.90 15.91 41.33
N LYS A 625 -52.80 16.64 41.53
CA LYS A 625 -51.44 16.09 41.44
C LYS A 625 -51.18 15.07 42.57
N SER A 626 -51.51 15.43 43.82
CA SER A 626 -51.38 14.52 44.97
C SER A 626 -52.35 13.33 44.92
N GLN A 627 -53.47 13.46 44.21
CA GLN A 627 -54.41 12.34 44.01
C GLN A 627 -53.88 11.26 43.03
N LEU A 628 -53.04 11.64 42.06
CA LEU A 628 -52.36 10.71 41.15
C LEU A 628 -51.15 10.02 41.82
N GLU A 629 -50.41 10.73 42.69
CA GLU A 629 -49.33 10.13 43.49
C GLU A 629 -49.87 9.02 44.42
N MET A 630 -51.11 9.15 44.92
CA MET A 630 -51.72 8.12 45.77
C MET A 630 -52.22 6.87 45.00
N GLN A 631 -52.47 6.95 43.68
CA GLN A 631 -52.78 5.77 42.86
C GLN A 631 -51.54 4.90 42.59
N ILE A 632 -50.37 5.52 42.44
CA ILE A 632 -49.09 4.83 42.21
C ILE A 632 -48.67 4.01 43.44
N GLU A 633 -49.00 4.46 44.65
CA GLU A 633 -48.75 3.70 45.90
C GLU A 633 -49.71 2.49 46.03
N THR A 634 -50.93 2.56 45.48
CA THR A 634 -51.86 1.42 45.48
C THR A 634 -51.48 0.31 44.49
N GLU A 635 -51.02 0.65 43.28
CA GLU A 635 -50.57 -0.35 42.29
C GLU A 635 -49.27 -1.06 42.72
N ASN A 636 -48.37 -0.36 43.42
CA ASN A 636 -47.18 -0.97 44.02
C ASN A 636 -47.49 -1.95 45.18
N LYS A 637 -48.72 -1.93 45.72
CA LYS A 637 -49.16 -2.84 46.78
C LYS A 637 -49.67 -4.16 46.19
N GLU A 638 -50.47 -4.10 45.12
CA GLU A 638 -50.89 -5.31 44.38
C GLU A 638 -49.72 -6.08 43.74
N TYR A 639 -48.67 -5.36 43.31
CA TYR A 639 -47.47 -6.00 42.74
C TYR A 639 -46.69 -6.83 43.78
N LYS A 640 -46.70 -6.42 45.06
CA LYS A 640 -46.08 -7.17 46.17
C LYS A 640 -46.90 -8.39 46.60
N GLU A 641 -48.22 -8.32 46.56
CA GLU A 641 -49.08 -9.46 46.91
C GLU A 641 -48.99 -10.60 45.88
N ARG A 642 -48.90 -10.27 44.58
CA ARG A 642 -48.62 -11.26 43.51
C ARG A 642 -47.24 -11.90 43.61
N GLN A 643 -46.27 -11.27 44.29
CA GLN A 643 -44.94 -11.83 44.51
C GLN A 643 -44.95 -12.90 45.63
N MET A 644 -45.63 -12.63 46.76
CA MET A 644 -45.76 -13.62 47.85
C MET A 644 -46.56 -14.87 47.43
N GLU A 645 -47.52 -14.76 46.50
CA GLU A 645 -48.29 -15.91 46.01
C GLU A 645 -47.47 -16.89 45.14
N MET A 646 -46.33 -16.45 44.59
CA MET A 646 -45.42 -17.31 43.83
C MET A 646 -44.44 -18.06 44.73
N GLU A 647 -44.00 -17.47 45.84
CA GLU A 647 -43.09 -18.11 46.79
C GLU A 647 -43.77 -19.28 47.53
N GLY A 648 -45.05 -19.16 47.87
CA GLY A 648 -45.82 -20.27 48.49
C GLY A 648 -45.96 -21.53 47.63
N LYS A 649 -45.94 -21.39 46.29
CA LYS A 649 -46.05 -22.54 45.36
C LYS A 649 -44.75 -23.33 45.23
N ILE A 650 -43.61 -22.74 45.60
CA ILE A 650 -42.30 -23.41 45.60
C ILE A 650 -42.18 -24.33 46.83
N THR A 651 -42.58 -23.85 48.01
CA THR A 651 -42.53 -24.64 49.26
C THR A 651 -43.40 -25.89 49.27
N ASP A 652 -44.52 -25.91 48.52
CA ASP A 652 -45.36 -27.11 48.41
C ASP A 652 -44.76 -28.21 47.52
N GLN A 653 -43.86 -27.88 46.59
CA GLN A 653 -43.19 -28.87 45.73
C GLN A 653 -42.04 -29.60 46.46
N GLU A 654 -41.38 -28.93 47.42
CA GLU A 654 -40.26 -29.52 48.17
C GLU A 654 -40.72 -30.63 49.13
N ARG A 655 -41.95 -30.56 49.67
CA ARG A 655 -42.51 -31.58 50.58
C ARG A 655 -42.72 -32.94 49.91
N VAL A 656 -43.10 -32.99 48.63
CA VAL A 656 -43.46 -34.23 47.92
C VAL A 656 -42.23 -35.10 47.60
N ILE A 657 -41.05 -34.50 47.50
CA ILE A 657 -39.80 -35.21 47.21
C ILE A 657 -39.35 -36.05 48.42
N GLN A 658 -39.54 -35.53 49.64
CA GLN A 658 -39.03 -36.16 50.85
C GLN A 658 -39.72 -37.50 51.20
N GLU A 659 -40.99 -37.68 50.81
CA GLU A 659 -41.77 -38.89 51.08
C GLU A 659 -41.35 -40.09 50.21
N GLN A 660 -40.64 -39.89 49.10
CA GLN A 660 -40.27 -40.96 48.18
C GLN A 660 -39.03 -41.75 48.65
N GLU A 661 -38.08 -41.12 49.36
CA GLU A 661 -36.81 -41.74 49.75
C GLU A 661 -36.93 -42.88 50.79
N ASP A 662 -37.92 -42.83 51.69
CA ASP A 662 -38.01 -43.78 52.81
C ASP A 662 -38.56 -45.16 52.41
N THR A 663 -39.26 -45.25 51.29
CA THR A 663 -39.79 -46.55 50.79
C THR A 663 -38.68 -47.52 50.35
N ILE A 664 -37.58 -47.00 49.82
CA ILE A 664 -36.48 -47.78 49.22
C ILE A 664 -35.69 -48.56 50.29
N LYS A 665 -35.60 -48.04 51.53
CA LYS A 665 -34.80 -48.63 52.62
C LYS A 665 -35.34 -49.96 53.16
N LYS A 666 -36.57 -50.36 52.79
CA LYS A 666 -37.26 -51.52 53.38
C LYS A 666 -36.93 -52.87 52.72
N ILE A 667 -36.66 -52.89 51.42
CA ILE A 667 -36.60 -54.13 50.61
C ILE A 667 -35.29 -54.92 50.81
N THR A 668 -34.19 -54.26 51.18
CA THR A 668 -32.83 -54.85 51.19
C THR A 668 -32.60 -55.93 52.27
N LYS A 669 -33.49 -56.10 53.25
CA LYS A 669 -33.24 -56.98 54.43
C LYS A 669 -33.61 -58.45 54.26
N GLU A 670 -34.41 -58.84 53.26
CA GLU A 670 -35.04 -60.18 53.25
C GLU A 670 -34.22 -61.30 52.54
N CYS A 671 -33.16 -60.99 51.79
CA CYS A 671 -32.50 -61.98 50.91
C CYS A 671 -31.48 -62.95 51.53
N ASN A 672 -31.15 -62.89 52.84
CA ASN A 672 -29.87 -63.43 53.37
C ASN A 672 -29.92 -64.71 54.25
N LYS A 673 -30.83 -65.70 54.07
CA LYS A 673 -30.98 -66.83 55.05
C LYS A 673 -31.31 -68.27 54.53
N ALA A 674 -30.53 -68.93 53.66
CA ALA A 674 -30.71 -70.39 53.42
C ALA A 674 -29.51 -71.17 52.79
N LYS A 675 -29.05 -72.29 53.42
CA LYS A 675 -28.41 -73.56 52.87
C LYS A 675 -27.54 -74.37 53.89
N MET A 676 -27.71 -75.72 54.06
CA MET A 676 -26.70 -76.79 54.49
C MET A 676 -27.28 -78.14 55.08
N TRP A 677 -26.77 -79.37 54.70
CA TRP A 677 -26.54 -80.61 55.57
C TRP A 677 -25.83 -81.86 54.84
N PHE A 678 -25.61 -83.02 55.52
CA PHE A 678 -24.49 -84.06 55.48
C PHE A 678 -24.73 -85.61 55.11
N PRO A 679 -23.69 -86.53 55.11
CA PRO A 679 -23.67 -88.02 54.78
C PRO A 679 -22.85 -89.05 55.70
N GLY A 680 -22.62 -90.37 55.35
CA GLY A 680 -21.48 -91.25 55.85
C GLY A 680 -21.52 -92.84 55.88
N SER A 681 -20.36 -93.58 55.82
CA SER A 681 -20.03 -94.96 56.39
C SER A 681 -18.56 -95.48 56.09
N LYS A 682 -17.97 -96.50 56.79
CA LYS A 682 -16.50 -96.53 57.09
C LYS A 682 -15.60 -97.83 57.15
N LEU A 683 -15.92 -99.06 56.69
CA LEU A 683 -15.05 -100.27 56.97
C LEU A 683 -14.24 -100.94 55.85
N ASN A 684 -14.48 -100.67 54.55
CA ASN A 684 -13.49 -100.97 53.49
C ASN A 684 -12.21 -100.10 53.61
N LEU A 685 -12.17 -99.23 54.62
CA LEU A 685 -11.19 -98.19 54.86
C LEU A 685 -9.82 -98.73 55.28
N GLN A 686 -9.72 -99.87 55.99
CA GLN A 686 -8.44 -100.27 56.65
C GLN A 686 -7.43 -100.99 55.75
N LEU A 687 -7.89 -101.78 54.78
CA LEU A 687 -7.01 -102.35 53.75
C LEU A 687 -6.72 -101.32 52.66
N ALA A 688 -7.68 -100.43 52.39
CA ALA A 688 -7.43 -99.22 51.64
C ALA A 688 -6.37 -98.36 52.36
N GLU A 689 -6.45 -98.15 53.68
CA GLU A 689 -5.51 -97.35 54.49
C GLU A 689 -4.08 -97.78 54.24
N ARG A 690 -3.70 -99.05 54.41
CA ARG A 690 -2.29 -99.45 54.20
C ARG A 690 -1.79 -99.24 52.77
N LYS A 691 -2.62 -99.43 51.74
CA LYS A 691 -2.24 -99.11 50.35
C LYS A 691 -2.26 -97.61 50.07
N MET A 692 -3.14 -96.87 50.73
CA MET A 692 -3.16 -95.41 50.73
C MET A 692 -1.94 -94.85 51.49
N GLU A 693 -1.42 -95.54 52.50
CA GLU A 693 -0.25 -95.16 53.32
C GLU A 693 1.04 -95.30 52.50
N GLU A 694 1.26 -96.43 51.83
CA GLU A 694 2.41 -96.60 50.92
C GLU A 694 2.34 -95.63 49.72
N LEU A 695 1.14 -95.42 49.16
CA LEU A 695 0.92 -94.42 48.12
C LEU A 695 1.16 -93.00 48.65
N ALA A 696 0.71 -92.70 49.87
CA ALA A 696 0.90 -91.41 50.54
C ALA A 696 2.37 -91.16 50.87
N GLU A 697 3.15 -92.16 51.29
CA GLU A 697 4.58 -92.00 51.56
C GLU A 697 5.37 -91.79 50.26
N LYS A 698 5.04 -92.53 49.19
CA LYS A 698 5.61 -92.28 47.85
C LYS A 698 5.25 -90.87 47.37
N HIS A 699 4.00 -90.45 47.54
CA HIS A 699 3.57 -89.08 47.26
C HIS A 699 4.29 -88.07 48.17
N ARG A 700 4.54 -88.36 49.44
CA ARG A 700 5.22 -87.49 50.41
C ARG A 700 6.67 -87.22 50.01
N VAL A 701 7.40 -88.26 49.58
CA VAL A 701 8.76 -88.11 49.03
C VAL A 701 8.72 -87.28 47.74
N GLN A 702 7.81 -87.59 46.82
CA GLN A 702 7.62 -86.81 45.59
C GLN A 702 7.26 -85.34 45.87
N PHE A 703 6.40 -85.06 46.86
CA PHE A 703 6.07 -83.72 47.32
C PHE A 703 7.28 -83.03 47.94
N LYS A 704 8.11 -83.73 48.73
CA LYS A 704 9.32 -83.16 49.34
C LYS A 704 10.36 -82.77 48.28
N ASP A 705 10.54 -83.60 47.25
CA ASP A 705 11.43 -83.28 46.12
C ASP A 705 10.85 -82.17 45.23
N ASN A 706 9.54 -82.19 44.97
CA ASN A 706 8.84 -81.08 44.29
C ASN A 706 8.99 -79.76 45.05
N VAL A 707 8.84 -79.76 46.37
CA VAL A 707 9.05 -78.57 47.24
C VAL A 707 10.51 -78.11 47.16
N ARG A 708 11.50 -79.03 47.17
CA ARG A 708 12.92 -78.67 47.00
C ARG A 708 13.19 -78.02 45.63
N LEU A 709 12.63 -78.60 44.56
CA LEU A 709 12.68 -78.06 43.20
C LEU A 709 11.99 -76.69 43.10
N LEU A 710 10.85 -76.49 43.77
CA LEU A 710 10.17 -75.21 43.84
C LEU A 710 11.02 -74.15 44.57
N TYR A 711 11.61 -74.46 45.72
CA TYR A 711 12.54 -73.54 46.41
C TYR A 711 13.75 -73.17 45.54
N GLN A 712 14.31 -74.12 44.78
CA GLN A 712 15.41 -73.84 43.85
C GLN A 712 14.95 -72.95 42.67
N ARG A 713 13.76 -73.20 42.10
CA ARG A 713 13.17 -72.35 41.05
C ARG A 713 12.84 -70.95 41.56
N ILE A 714 12.34 -70.81 42.80
CA ILE A 714 12.06 -69.53 43.44
C ILE A 714 13.35 -68.72 43.59
N ARG A 715 14.43 -69.30 44.15
CA ARG A 715 15.73 -68.61 44.24
C ARG A 715 16.27 -68.13 42.89
N VAL A 716 16.15 -68.95 41.84
CA VAL A 716 16.60 -68.57 40.49
C VAL A 716 15.72 -67.44 39.92
N ALA A 717 14.41 -67.49 40.13
CA ALA A 717 13.49 -66.43 39.72
C ALA A 717 13.73 -65.11 40.50
N GLU A 718 14.00 -65.18 41.80
CA GLU A 718 14.38 -64.03 42.64
C GLU A 718 15.70 -63.41 42.18
N GLN A 719 16.71 -64.23 41.86
CA GLN A 719 17.99 -63.77 41.33
C GLN A 719 17.80 -63.04 39.99
N ILE A 720 17.12 -63.68 39.03
CA ILE A 720 16.80 -63.06 37.73
C ILE A 720 16.02 -61.76 37.91
N HIS A 721 15.06 -61.71 38.85
CA HIS A 721 14.28 -60.51 39.13
C HIS A 721 15.16 -59.37 39.70
N ASN A 722 16.07 -59.68 40.62
CA ASN A 722 17.01 -58.71 41.18
C ASN A 722 18.00 -58.20 40.12
N ASP A 723 18.59 -59.09 39.32
CA ASP A 723 19.50 -58.72 38.23
C ASP A 723 18.78 -57.83 37.18
N THR A 724 17.53 -58.17 36.85
CA THR A 724 16.68 -57.37 35.96
C THR A 724 16.38 -56.00 36.56
N LYS A 725 16.05 -55.94 37.85
CA LYS A 725 15.77 -54.69 38.58
C LYS A 725 16.98 -53.77 38.65
N ASP A 726 18.18 -54.31 38.86
CA ASP A 726 19.42 -53.52 38.88
C ASP A 726 19.88 -53.09 37.49
N ASN A 727 19.61 -53.89 36.45
CA ASN A 727 19.80 -53.46 35.06
C ASN A 727 18.86 -52.29 34.70
N TYR A 728 17.58 -52.35 35.09
CA TYR A 728 16.66 -51.20 34.93
C TYR A 728 17.10 -49.96 35.71
N ARG A 729 17.66 -50.14 36.92
CA ARG A 729 18.20 -49.06 37.74
C ARG A 729 19.35 -48.34 37.03
N LYS A 730 20.36 -49.08 36.56
CA LYS A 730 21.52 -48.56 35.83
C LYS A 730 21.11 -47.85 34.54
N MET A 731 20.25 -48.49 33.74
CA MET A 731 19.72 -47.90 32.50
C MET A 731 18.98 -46.58 32.77
N LYS A 732 18.22 -46.50 33.86
CA LYS A 732 17.58 -45.24 34.27
C LYS A 732 18.60 -44.17 34.67
N GLU A 733 19.61 -44.53 35.45
CA GLU A 733 20.67 -43.60 35.87
C GLU A 733 21.48 -43.05 34.68
N GLU A 734 21.68 -43.87 33.63
CA GLU A 734 22.27 -43.47 32.35
C GLU A 734 21.36 -42.48 31.59
N TYR A 735 20.08 -42.78 31.41
CA TYR A 735 19.13 -41.84 30.80
C TYR A 735 19.00 -40.52 31.60
N ASP A 736 18.99 -40.57 32.92
CA ASP A 736 18.96 -39.39 33.80
C ASP A 736 20.27 -38.58 33.70
N LYS A 737 21.39 -39.21 33.34
CA LYS A 737 22.67 -38.54 33.05
C LYS A 737 22.66 -37.90 31.66
N GLU A 738 22.28 -38.64 30.62
CA GLU A 738 22.18 -38.12 29.25
C GLU A 738 21.20 -36.94 29.17
N THR A 739 20.07 -37.03 29.87
CA THR A 739 19.08 -35.93 29.96
C THR A 739 19.63 -34.68 30.63
N ARG A 740 20.57 -34.81 31.58
CA ARG A 740 21.29 -33.65 32.16
C ARG A 740 22.29 -33.07 31.17
N GLU A 741 23.11 -33.90 30.53
CA GLU A 741 24.08 -33.43 29.53
C GLU A 741 23.40 -32.74 28.34
N LEU A 742 22.26 -33.24 27.87
CA LEU A 742 21.44 -32.60 26.83
C LEU A 742 20.86 -31.26 27.31
N ARG A 743 20.41 -31.17 28.57
CA ARG A 743 19.90 -29.93 29.17
C ARG A 743 21.00 -28.87 29.29
N ASP A 744 22.21 -29.25 29.70
CA ASP A 744 23.35 -28.36 29.80
C ASP A 744 23.82 -27.86 28.41
N LYS A 745 23.83 -28.76 27.41
CA LYS A 745 24.06 -28.39 26.00
C LYS A 745 22.99 -27.42 25.48
N LEU A 746 21.71 -27.63 25.80
CA LEU A 746 20.64 -26.69 25.45
C LEU A 746 20.85 -25.32 26.12
N ALA A 747 21.14 -25.28 27.41
CA ALA A 747 21.40 -24.03 28.14
C ALA A 747 22.61 -23.26 27.58
N PHE A 748 23.64 -23.96 27.08
CA PHE A 748 24.78 -23.34 26.39
C PHE A 748 24.36 -22.58 25.12
N TYR A 749 23.44 -23.12 24.31
CA TYR A 749 22.95 -22.47 23.08
C TYR A 749 21.82 -21.45 23.34
N GLU A 750 21.00 -21.66 24.37
CA GLU A 750 19.89 -20.78 24.73
C GLU A 750 20.37 -19.43 25.30
N ASN A 751 21.53 -19.41 25.97
CA ASN A 751 22.15 -18.19 26.49
C ASN A 751 22.51 -17.17 25.39
N PRO A 752 23.26 -17.52 24.32
CA PRO A 752 23.45 -16.66 23.15
C PRO A 752 22.15 -16.22 22.48
N LEU A 753 21.17 -17.13 22.31
CA LEU A 753 19.87 -16.81 21.70
C LEU A 753 19.09 -15.76 22.50
N ARG A 754 19.09 -15.86 23.84
CA ARG A 754 18.51 -14.84 24.74
C ARG A 754 19.19 -13.48 24.59
N LYS A 755 20.53 -13.43 24.61
CA LYS A 755 21.28 -12.18 24.39
C LYS A 755 21.01 -11.58 23.01
N MET A 756 20.91 -12.40 21.97
CA MET A 756 20.57 -11.97 20.62
C MET A 756 19.15 -11.37 20.56
N LYS A 757 18.19 -11.94 21.29
CA LYS A 757 16.83 -11.40 21.43
C LYS A 757 16.83 -10.03 22.13
N GLU A 758 17.54 -9.89 23.24
CA GLU A 758 17.69 -8.62 23.97
C GLU A 758 18.35 -7.52 23.11
N ILE A 759 19.37 -7.88 22.31
CA ILE A 759 20.00 -7.00 21.32
C ILE A 759 18.99 -6.60 20.23
N SER A 760 18.24 -7.55 19.68
CA SER A 760 17.20 -7.30 18.66
C SER A 760 16.10 -6.37 19.18
N GLU A 761 15.62 -6.57 20.40
CA GLU A 761 14.63 -5.70 21.06
C GLU A 761 15.19 -4.30 21.37
N THR A 762 16.50 -4.20 21.64
CA THR A 762 17.19 -2.92 21.83
C THR A 762 17.36 -2.18 20.50
N ALA A 763 17.76 -2.89 19.43
CA ALA A 763 17.83 -2.35 18.07
C ALA A 763 16.45 -1.89 17.55
N LYS A 764 15.39 -2.65 17.84
CA LYS A 764 14.01 -2.24 17.51
C LYS A 764 13.59 -0.99 18.28
N ARG A 765 13.97 -0.86 19.56
CA ARG A 765 13.72 0.35 20.35
C ARG A 765 14.50 1.56 19.84
N THR A 766 15.74 1.40 19.37
CA THR A 766 16.53 2.51 18.82
C THR A 766 16.05 2.92 17.43
N LEU A 767 15.71 1.99 16.54
CA LEU A 767 15.07 2.27 15.25
C LEU A 767 13.77 3.05 15.43
N ASN A 768 12.85 2.60 16.29
CA ASN A 768 11.61 3.33 16.59
C ASN A 768 11.84 4.76 17.14
N ARG A 769 12.98 5.01 17.81
CA ARG A 769 13.37 6.37 18.25
C ARG A 769 13.90 7.19 17.09
N LEU A 770 14.65 6.59 16.17
CA LEU A 770 15.15 7.22 14.95
C LEU A 770 14.00 7.58 14.00
N ASP A 771 13.03 6.69 13.78
CA ASP A 771 11.83 6.97 12.98
C ASP A 771 11.05 8.17 13.51
N ARG A 772 10.91 8.28 14.84
CA ARG A 772 10.31 9.46 15.49
C ARG A 772 11.14 10.74 15.30
N VAL A 773 12.46 10.64 15.16
CA VAL A 773 13.33 11.78 14.83
C VAL A 773 13.13 12.18 13.38
N THR A 774 13.13 11.21 12.45
CA THR A 774 12.87 11.41 11.02
C THR A 774 11.52 12.08 10.78
N LEU A 775 10.43 11.58 11.40
CA LEU A 775 9.10 12.20 11.32
C LEU A 775 9.07 13.66 11.83
N ARG A 776 9.91 14.02 12.81
CA ARG A 776 10.03 15.43 13.24
C ARG A 776 10.79 16.25 12.19
N PHE A 777 11.89 15.73 11.64
CA PHE A 777 12.60 16.41 10.54
C PHE A 777 11.73 16.60 9.30
N GLU A 778 10.95 15.60 8.90
CA GLU A 778 9.98 15.71 7.80
C GLU A 778 8.92 16.78 8.07
N LYS A 779 8.38 16.83 9.31
CA LYS A 779 7.43 17.87 9.71
C LYS A 779 8.05 19.27 9.64
N GLU A 780 9.23 19.47 10.22
CA GLU A 780 9.90 20.78 10.17
C GLU A 780 10.35 21.18 8.77
N HIS A 781 10.76 20.21 7.93
CA HIS A 781 11.08 20.46 6.53
C HIS A 781 9.83 20.90 5.75
N ASN A 782 8.68 20.25 5.96
CA ASN A 782 7.41 20.67 5.36
C ASN A 782 6.95 22.05 5.86
N ASN A 783 7.13 22.37 7.15
CA ASN A 783 6.89 23.72 7.69
C ASN A 783 7.76 24.76 6.96
N PHE A 784 9.04 24.46 6.76
CA PHE A 784 10.00 25.33 6.08
C PHE A 784 9.65 25.53 4.59
N LEU A 785 9.27 24.45 3.88
CA LEU A 785 8.79 24.52 2.50
C LEU A 785 7.51 25.37 2.39
N ASN A 786 6.56 25.22 3.31
CA ASN A 786 5.33 26.04 3.33
C ASN A 786 5.66 27.52 3.59
N ASN A 787 6.60 27.83 4.48
CA ASN A 787 7.07 29.20 4.71
C ASN A 787 7.74 29.78 3.46
N ILE A 788 8.59 29.01 2.76
CA ILE A 788 9.18 29.41 1.48
C ILE A 788 8.10 29.67 0.42
N SER A 789 7.09 28.80 0.32
CA SER A 789 5.97 29.00 -0.63
C SER A 789 5.26 30.31 -0.35
N ARG A 790 4.87 30.56 0.91
CA ARG A 790 4.20 31.80 1.30
C ARG A 790 5.06 33.04 1.01
N MET A 791 6.35 33.00 1.35
CA MET A 791 7.28 34.09 1.02
C MET A 791 7.43 34.29 -0.49
N SER A 792 7.42 33.21 -1.28
CA SER A 792 7.43 33.28 -2.75
C SER A 792 6.15 33.94 -3.27
N ASP A 793 4.99 33.59 -2.74
CA ASP A 793 3.70 34.16 -3.13
C ASP A 793 3.62 35.66 -2.77
N GLU A 794 4.04 36.03 -1.55
CA GLU A 794 4.19 37.43 -1.11
C GLU A 794 5.11 38.23 -2.04
N VAL A 795 6.26 37.65 -2.44
CA VAL A 795 7.18 38.26 -3.41
C VAL A 795 6.57 38.38 -4.81
N GLN A 796 5.76 37.42 -5.27
CA GLN A 796 5.05 37.57 -6.55
C GLN A 796 3.99 38.68 -6.47
N VAL A 797 3.26 38.82 -5.36
CA VAL A 797 2.29 39.91 -5.16
C VAL A 797 3.00 41.27 -5.11
N ALA A 798 4.13 41.38 -4.41
CA ALA A 798 4.94 42.59 -4.42
C ALA A 798 5.45 42.92 -5.84
N LYS A 799 5.90 41.90 -6.59
CA LYS A 799 6.35 42.05 -7.98
C LYS A 799 5.24 42.50 -8.91
N THR A 800 4.04 41.90 -8.84
CA THR A 800 2.91 42.32 -9.70
C THR A 800 2.48 43.74 -9.37
N TRP A 801 2.41 44.11 -8.08
CA TRP A 801 2.15 45.49 -7.65
C TRP A 801 3.20 46.48 -8.19
N VAL A 802 4.51 46.19 -8.07
CA VAL A 802 5.58 47.03 -8.63
C VAL A 802 5.44 47.16 -10.16
N THR A 803 5.12 46.07 -10.88
CA THR A 803 4.92 46.16 -12.34
C THR A 803 3.68 46.98 -12.72
N GLY A 804 2.59 46.88 -11.95
CA GLY A 804 1.40 47.69 -12.13
C GLY A 804 1.69 49.18 -11.92
N ALA A 805 2.30 49.52 -10.78
CA ALA A 805 2.71 50.89 -10.46
C ALA A 805 3.69 51.46 -11.51
N THR A 806 4.66 50.65 -11.97
CA THR A 806 5.61 51.06 -13.03
C THR A 806 4.89 51.37 -14.35
N ASN A 807 3.87 50.60 -14.71
CA ASN A 807 3.09 50.84 -15.92
C ASN A 807 2.17 52.06 -15.78
N GLU A 808 1.63 52.31 -14.59
CA GLU A 808 0.85 53.54 -14.34
C GLU A 808 1.73 54.79 -14.37
N ILE A 809 2.92 54.73 -13.77
CA ILE A 809 3.92 55.82 -13.86
C ILE A 809 4.28 56.11 -15.32
N LYS A 810 4.43 55.09 -16.18
CA LYS A 810 4.64 55.30 -17.63
C LYS A 810 3.45 55.98 -18.31
N ARG A 811 2.21 55.57 -18.00
CA ARG A 811 0.99 56.20 -18.54
C ARG A 811 0.85 57.66 -18.08
N LEU A 812 1.04 57.92 -16.79
CA LEU A 812 0.97 59.26 -16.21
C LEU A 812 2.08 60.15 -16.76
N LYS A 813 3.30 59.63 -16.92
CA LYS A 813 4.39 60.35 -17.59
C LYS A 813 4.01 60.71 -19.02
N HIS A 814 3.51 59.77 -19.82
CA HIS A 814 3.08 60.07 -21.19
C HIS A 814 1.96 61.12 -21.24
N HIS A 815 1.00 61.08 -20.31
CA HIS A 815 -0.01 62.15 -20.17
C HIS A 815 0.60 63.50 -19.80
N ALA A 816 1.58 63.54 -18.89
CA ALA A 816 2.28 64.77 -18.52
C ALA A 816 3.11 65.33 -19.69
N ASP A 817 3.80 64.47 -20.43
CA ASP A 817 4.56 64.83 -21.63
C ASP A 817 3.63 65.41 -22.72
N CYS A 818 2.44 64.81 -22.92
CA CYS A 818 1.41 65.34 -23.84
C CYS A 818 0.80 66.66 -23.37
N LEU A 819 0.56 66.85 -22.08
CA LEU A 819 0.07 68.11 -21.51
C LEU A 819 1.13 69.22 -21.58
N ALA A 820 2.41 68.88 -21.38
CA ALA A 820 3.52 69.80 -21.58
C ALA A 820 3.58 70.28 -23.03
N ALA A 821 3.54 69.38 -24.01
CA ALA A 821 3.50 69.76 -25.43
C ALA A 821 2.28 70.63 -25.81
N GLN A 822 1.11 70.38 -25.19
CA GLN A 822 -0.06 71.25 -25.36
C GLN A 822 0.13 72.62 -24.70
N LEU A 823 0.82 72.69 -23.56
CA LEU A 823 1.15 73.94 -22.90
C LEU A 823 2.15 74.76 -23.74
N ASP A 824 3.18 74.11 -24.28
CA ASP A 824 4.16 74.72 -25.19
C ASP A 824 3.45 75.30 -26.43
N GLU A 825 2.53 74.55 -27.07
CA GLU A 825 1.72 75.06 -28.19
C GLU A 825 0.84 76.26 -27.78
N LYS A 826 0.34 76.29 -26.54
CA LYS A 826 -0.45 77.41 -26.01
C LYS A 826 0.42 78.61 -25.67
N GLU A 827 1.63 78.41 -25.18
CA GLU A 827 2.61 79.48 -24.93
C GLU A 827 3.10 80.09 -26.25
N GLU A 828 3.31 79.28 -27.29
CA GLU A 828 3.55 79.78 -28.66
C GLU A 828 2.36 80.61 -29.18
N GLN A 829 1.13 80.10 -29.05
CA GLN A 829 -0.09 80.84 -29.43
C GLN A 829 -0.25 82.14 -28.64
N GLU A 830 0.06 82.14 -27.34
CA GLU A 830 0.05 83.33 -26.50
C GLU A 830 1.14 84.32 -26.94
N SER A 831 2.35 83.86 -27.27
CA SER A 831 3.43 84.72 -27.77
C SER A 831 3.05 85.43 -29.07
N LEU A 832 2.40 84.72 -30.00
CA LEU A 832 1.86 85.26 -31.25
C LEU A 832 0.71 86.26 -31.01
N LEU A 833 -0.12 86.03 -30.00
CA LEU A 833 -1.16 86.97 -29.59
C LEU A 833 -0.57 88.21 -28.92
N ARG A 834 0.43 88.07 -28.05
CA ARG A 834 1.17 89.18 -27.42
C ARG A 834 1.87 90.04 -28.47
N GLU A 835 2.48 89.44 -29.49
CA GLU A 835 3.09 90.18 -30.62
C GLU A 835 2.04 90.96 -31.43
N LYS A 836 0.86 90.37 -31.68
CA LYS A 836 -0.27 91.06 -32.34
C LYS A 836 -0.83 92.20 -31.50
N VAL A 837 -1.02 91.98 -30.19
CA VAL A 837 -1.47 93.01 -29.24
C VAL A 837 -0.48 94.17 -29.23
N TRP A 838 0.82 93.90 -29.11
CA TRP A 838 1.86 94.94 -29.16
C TRP A 838 1.83 95.76 -30.46
N LYS A 839 1.63 95.12 -31.62
CA LYS A 839 1.44 95.81 -32.91
C LYS A 839 0.20 96.72 -32.90
N ILE A 840 -0.92 96.26 -32.35
CA ILE A 840 -2.16 97.05 -32.22
C ILE A 840 -1.97 98.21 -31.24
N GLU A 841 -1.37 97.98 -30.07
CA GLU A 841 -1.06 99.01 -29.08
C GLU A 841 -0.15 100.10 -29.66
N ALA A 842 0.88 99.72 -30.44
CA ALA A 842 1.73 100.68 -31.15
C ALA A 842 0.94 101.54 -32.15
N THR A 843 0.01 100.94 -32.91
CA THR A 843 -0.86 101.71 -33.83
C THR A 843 -1.83 102.62 -33.09
N ALA A 844 -2.46 102.14 -32.02
CA ALA A 844 -3.39 102.91 -31.21
C ALA A 844 -2.70 104.05 -30.43
N SER A 845 -1.46 103.85 -29.98
CA SER A 845 -0.65 104.88 -29.34
C SER A 845 -0.27 106.00 -30.33
N LYS A 846 0.06 105.63 -31.57
CA LYS A 846 0.27 106.58 -32.67
C LYS A 846 -1.02 107.37 -32.98
N GLU A 847 -2.14 106.68 -33.14
CA GLU A 847 -3.45 107.30 -33.41
C GLU A 847 -3.92 108.21 -32.25
N ALA A 848 -3.66 107.83 -30.99
CA ALA A 848 -3.90 108.67 -29.83
C ALA A 848 -3.02 109.93 -29.82
N GLY A 849 -1.75 109.83 -30.27
CA GLY A 849 -0.87 110.98 -30.47
C GLY A 849 -1.36 111.92 -31.58
N GLU A 850 -1.84 111.38 -32.70
CA GLU A 850 -2.46 112.13 -33.79
C GLU A 850 -3.75 112.83 -33.31
N LYS A 851 -4.62 112.12 -32.57
CA LYS A 851 -5.83 112.66 -31.95
C LYS A 851 -5.53 113.76 -30.92
N LEU A 852 -4.46 113.63 -30.13
CA LEU A 852 -4.00 114.66 -29.20
C LEU A 852 -3.56 115.94 -29.93
N ASN A 853 -2.87 115.80 -31.07
CA ASN A 853 -2.48 116.93 -31.90
C ASN A 853 -3.70 117.62 -32.55
N LEU A 854 -4.68 116.85 -33.05
CA LEU A 854 -5.96 117.39 -33.50
C LEU A 854 -6.71 118.12 -32.38
N MET A 855 -6.75 117.56 -31.17
CA MET A 855 -7.39 118.18 -29.99
C MET A 855 -6.71 119.50 -29.58
N LYS A 856 -5.39 119.61 -29.67
CA LYS A 856 -4.66 120.88 -29.48
C LYS A 856 -5.07 121.92 -30.52
N ASN A 857 -5.21 121.53 -31.79
CA ASN A 857 -5.65 122.42 -32.85
C ASN A 857 -7.11 122.88 -32.64
N VAL A 858 -8.00 121.98 -32.20
CA VAL A 858 -9.39 122.33 -31.83
C VAL A 858 -9.40 123.34 -30.68
N SER A 859 -8.63 123.13 -29.62
CA SER A 859 -8.53 124.10 -28.50
C SER A 859 -7.98 125.47 -28.93
N GLN A 860 -7.13 125.50 -29.95
CA GLN A 860 -6.62 126.76 -30.52
C GLN A 860 -7.68 127.47 -31.37
N LEU A 861 -8.52 126.73 -32.11
CA LEU A 861 -9.69 127.26 -32.81
C LEU A 861 -10.76 127.76 -31.84
N GLU A 862 -11.07 127.02 -30.77
CA GLU A 862 -11.99 127.45 -29.69
C GLU A 862 -11.55 128.78 -29.08
N LYS A 863 -10.24 128.97 -28.83
CA LYS A 863 -9.70 130.26 -28.35
C LYS A 863 -9.83 131.39 -29.36
N GLN A 864 -9.82 131.10 -30.66
CA GLN A 864 -10.10 132.10 -31.70
C GLN A 864 -11.59 132.44 -31.75
N VAL A 865 -12.48 131.44 -31.68
CA VAL A 865 -13.94 131.62 -31.59
C VAL A 865 -14.29 132.47 -30.36
N ALA A 866 -13.83 132.11 -29.17
CA ALA A 866 -14.04 132.87 -27.94
C ALA A 866 -13.38 134.27 -27.91
N LYS A 867 -12.53 134.58 -28.89
CA LYS A 867 -12.00 135.95 -29.12
C LYS A 867 -12.89 136.73 -30.10
N LEU A 868 -13.40 136.07 -31.14
CA LEU A 868 -14.38 136.63 -32.07
C LEU A 868 -15.72 136.93 -31.38
N GLU A 869 -16.21 136.03 -30.54
CA GLU A 869 -17.45 136.19 -29.75
C GLU A 869 -17.41 137.45 -28.86
N ARG A 870 -16.28 137.71 -28.18
CA ARG A 870 -16.10 138.96 -27.42
C ARG A 870 -16.15 140.19 -28.34
N THR A 871 -15.44 140.18 -29.46
CA THR A 871 -15.50 141.32 -30.41
C THR A 871 -16.86 141.48 -31.12
N ILE A 872 -17.74 140.47 -31.09
CA ILE A 872 -19.15 140.62 -31.49
C ILE A 872 -19.92 141.27 -30.35
N LYS A 873 -19.78 140.77 -29.12
CA LYS A 873 -20.47 141.32 -27.94
C LYS A 873 -20.13 142.79 -27.69
N ASP A 874 -18.86 143.18 -27.79
CA ASP A 874 -18.41 144.57 -27.65
C ASP A 874 -19.12 145.47 -28.70
N LYS A 875 -19.31 144.98 -29.93
CA LYS A 875 -20.02 145.69 -31.01
C LYS A 875 -21.54 145.73 -30.83
N ASP A 876 -22.13 144.71 -30.21
CA ASP A 876 -23.55 144.72 -29.87
C ASP A 876 -23.83 145.72 -28.74
N GLU A 877 -22.90 145.87 -27.78
CA GLU A 877 -22.95 146.93 -26.76
C GLU A 877 -22.80 148.34 -27.38
N ASP A 878 -21.88 148.55 -28.34
CA ASP A 878 -21.78 149.78 -29.14
C ASP A 878 -23.07 150.08 -29.95
N LEU A 879 -23.70 149.05 -30.52
CA LEU A 879 -24.95 149.19 -31.27
C LEU A 879 -26.15 149.52 -30.36
N LEU A 880 -26.16 148.99 -29.13
CA LEU A 880 -27.16 149.34 -28.12
C LEU A 880 -27.02 150.80 -27.70
N SER A 881 -25.81 151.29 -27.41
CA SER A 881 -25.60 152.71 -27.06
C SER A 881 -26.01 153.64 -28.20
N LEU A 882 -25.69 153.30 -29.45
CA LEU A 882 -26.17 154.04 -30.64
C LEU A 882 -27.71 153.96 -30.80
N GLY A 883 -28.33 152.90 -30.30
CA GLY A 883 -29.79 152.77 -30.20
C GLY A 883 -30.41 153.68 -29.14
N GLU A 884 -29.76 153.81 -27.98
CA GLU A 884 -30.07 154.79 -26.93
C GLU A 884 -29.99 156.23 -27.47
N ASP A 885 -28.89 156.59 -28.16
CA ASP A 885 -28.69 157.91 -28.74
C ASP A 885 -29.76 158.25 -29.79
N LYS A 886 -30.09 157.30 -30.67
CA LYS A 886 -31.19 157.45 -31.64
C LYS A 886 -32.54 157.61 -30.95
N ARG A 887 -32.81 156.87 -29.87
CA ARG A 887 -34.02 157.03 -29.06
C ARG A 887 -34.10 158.43 -28.45
N GLU A 888 -32.99 158.98 -27.97
CA GLU A 888 -32.95 160.32 -27.38
C GLU A 888 -33.14 161.43 -28.42
N VAL A 889 -32.50 161.32 -29.60
CA VAL A 889 -32.75 162.23 -30.73
C VAL A 889 -34.22 162.22 -31.12
N ILE A 890 -34.88 161.05 -31.14
CA ILE A 890 -36.33 160.95 -31.40
C ILE A 890 -37.15 161.64 -30.30
N ARG A 891 -36.81 161.49 -29.01
CA ARG A 891 -37.49 162.21 -27.92
C ARG A 891 -37.41 163.72 -28.09
N GLN A 892 -36.22 164.25 -28.42
CA GLN A 892 -36.02 165.68 -28.65
C GLN A 892 -36.83 166.17 -29.87
N LEU A 893 -36.93 165.35 -30.93
CA LEU A 893 -37.74 165.67 -32.11
C LEU A 893 -39.24 165.68 -31.81
N CYS A 894 -39.74 164.76 -30.97
CA CYS A 894 -41.14 164.75 -30.52
C CYS A 894 -41.48 166.02 -29.72
N ILE A 895 -40.62 166.44 -28.79
CA ILE A 895 -40.81 167.68 -28.01
C ILE A 895 -40.89 168.90 -28.94
N LEU A 896 -40.07 168.95 -29.98
CA LEU A 896 -40.09 170.02 -30.98
C LEU A 896 -41.40 170.00 -31.82
N ILE A 897 -41.89 168.81 -32.19
CA ILE A 897 -43.16 168.65 -32.91
C ILE A 897 -44.33 169.13 -32.04
N ASP A 898 -44.36 168.79 -30.76
CA ASP A 898 -45.44 169.20 -29.86
C ASP A 898 -45.42 170.71 -29.56
N TYR A 899 -44.23 171.32 -29.46
CA TYR A 899 -44.08 172.79 -29.43
C TYR A 899 -44.65 173.46 -30.70
N HIS A 900 -44.39 172.89 -31.88
CA HIS A 900 -44.95 173.40 -33.13
C HIS A 900 -46.46 173.17 -33.26
N ARG A 901 -47.00 172.06 -32.72
CA ARG A 901 -48.45 171.80 -32.66
C ARG A 901 -49.19 172.78 -31.77
N SER A 902 -48.75 172.95 -30.51
CA SER A 902 -49.38 173.89 -29.58
C SER A 902 -49.47 175.30 -30.18
N ARG A 903 -48.38 175.76 -30.81
CA ARG A 903 -48.32 177.06 -31.48
C ARG A 903 -49.16 177.14 -32.77
N TYR A 904 -49.46 176.02 -33.42
CA TYR A 904 -50.38 175.98 -34.57
C TYR A 904 -51.84 176.02 -34.10
N ASP A 905 -52.17 175.33 -33.02
CA ASP A 905 -53.50 175.34 -32.42
C ASP A 905 -53.85 176.73 -31.84
N ASP A 906 -52.89 177.40 -31.17
CA ASP A 906 -52.99 178.82 -30.77
C ASP A 906 -53.30 179.75 -31.97
N LEU A 907 -52.66 179.49 -33.12
CA LEU A 907 -52.85 180.30 -34.34
C LEU A 907 -54.20 180.02 -35.02
N LYS A 908 -54.68 178.77 -34.94
CA LYS A 908 -55.96 178.30 -35.48
C LYS A 908 -57.13 178.89 -34.69
N GLU A 909 -57.04 178.96 -33.37
CA GLU A 909 -58.09 179.55 -32.51
C GLU A 909 -58.26 181.07 -32.76
N VAL A 910 -57.16 181.80 -32.99
CA VAL A 910 -57.22 183.24 -33.34
C VAL A 910 -57.87 183.47 -34.72
N ILE A 911 -57.74 182.53 -35.66
CA ILE A 911 -58.32 182.64 -37.02
C ILE A 911 -59.81 182.25 -37.06
N LEU A 912 -60.28 181.31 -36.21
CA LEU A 912 -61.70 180.97 -36.14
C LEU A 912 -62.60 182.11 -35.62
N ASN A 913 -62.05 183.08 -34.89
CA ASN A 913 -62.81 184.16 -34.23
C ASN A 913 -63.14 185.38 -35.12
N ARG A 914 -62.96 185.32 -36.45
CA ARG A 914 -63.20 186.49 -37.33
C ARG A 914 -64.04 186.30 -38.60
N SER A 915 -64.53 185.10 -38.89
CA SER A 915 -65.54 184.86 -39.93
C SER A 915 -66.21 183.49 -39.74
N ALA A 916 -67.47 183.39 -39.33
CA ALA A 916 -68.44 184.44 -39.04
C ALA A 916 -69.49 183.98 -38.02
N THR A 917 -70.36 184.90 -37.62
CA THR A 917 -71.70 184.58 -37.12
C THR A 917 -72.51 183.89 -38.22
N LYS A 918 -72.29 182.58 -38.38
CA LYS A 918 -73.33 181.56 -38.53
C LYS A 918 -72.74 180.20 -38.19
N SER A 919 -73.09 179.72 -36.99
CA SER A 919 -72.72 178.42 -36.40
C SER A 919 -71.21 178.17 -36.22
N SER A 920 -70.62 178.56 -35.10
CA SER A 920 -70.65 177.83 -33.81
C SER A 920 -69.66 176.66 -33.76
N THR A 921 -68.71 176.75 -32.81
CA THR A 921 -67.78 175.70 -32.34
C THR A 921 -66.82 175.14 -33.41
N VAL A 922 -65.52 175.50 -33.47
CA VAL A 922 -64.47 175.45 -32.41
C VAL A 922 -64.31 174.01 -31.90
N ASN A 923 -63.15 173.34 -31.99
CA ASN A 923 -61.86 173.68 -32.61
C ASN A 923 -61.25 172.39 -33.19
#